data_AF-Q5V1X1-F1
#
_entry.id   AF-Q5V1X1-F1
#
_cell.length_a   1.000
_cell.length_b   1.000
_cell.length_c   1.000
_cell.angle_alpha   90.00
_cell.angle_beta   90.00
_cell.angle_gamma   90.00
#
_symmetry.space_group_name_H-M   'P 1'
#
loop_
_entity.id
_entity.type
_entity.pdbx_description
1 polymer ?
#
loop_
_entity_poly.entity_id
_entity_poly.type
_entity_poly.pdbx_seq_one_letter_code
_entity_poly.pdbx_strand_id
1 'polypeptide(L)'
;MATTQTDSQSETESDSEGQSPSYRHSISIQPSKHEAPEYDRTEVVFVKVPASMSETFNSGPECGSTVLPDLFDDAELTFDEVEEFGWPVADGMMFAFRAYTPSRQSSVQRKTTDFSSDIDSLPEPLHTTYQKLKAELPESLEIRTGVLPMGSFGSSPALGTRLVMENQNQKPAGREKVADADANALFESLAGEPFLYHALYRRSSQLPESNEYQVTVRIFLFNPEYKISTESEYADCLRFGRKCDPANSFANLGVSSSLAVIDDGYNVSWLDQEVVMPARDSELPHFSTGQSLITGKAEFEQMRRGQYGASDVLENRCAYTSLLAREIDLEHYVGLGTVDPGVDPWQKAPQLTGPDIDEVGIDPDEVLPDEVTISVDAPVEDTAFDQEPTTANDGTEDHWTAIKNVAVAFETEGYDVVIVTQDTGSRPDLWVRRDDGEIFAVEVEYRTRSKAGSFYTNLIRQAVWGYKTITVMVPQTDENGRTESLDTLGNWALNSLAVPMKKRDPIKTRVHNCSGEIVVNGKTMLLPDGVAEAKWWLTCDSEYLLIHDGEILARGDATEPFEAFEFNVPRYYEDGDHYVVENKYGKPVQTCSEESDIENTKLRPCNRPVDLSYIQFVEALYCYDPEAQELVQQDMTAHWDVEQASTRNEQSHQQAFETFLVEHENDDPILERECRPFIKDWIEQLSTHDHPGNHIFGEYRKDYYARKRISTELGMEYSYPGVSFRYPRGLVSPDLPGLDTKPVFPEGWNIAAEDVLREPLIHGLDDRSEIESGAKTGAKPENDA
;
A
#
# COMPACT_ATOMS: atom_id res chain seq x y z
N MET A 1 25.86 -66.28 -42.29
CA MET A 1 25.42 -67.50 -41.57
C MET A 1 24.66 -67.01 -40.36
N ALA A 2 23.37 -67.17 -40.15
CA ALA A 2 22.28 -67.89 -40.80
C ALA A 2 21.00 -67.04 -40.50
N THR A 3 20.29 -66.49 -41.50
CA THR A 3 19.03 -67.01 -42.11
C THR A 3 17.87 -67.16 -41.10
N THR A 4 16.92 -66.20 -41.10
CA THR A 4 15.57 -66.17 -41.77
C THR A 4 14.46 -66.71 -40.84
N GLN A 5 13.18 -66.28 -40.86
CA GLN A 5 12.30 -66.07 -42.02
C GLN A 5 10.91 -65.51 -41.62
N THR A 6 10.35 -64.63 -42.48
CA THR A 6 8.95 -64.53 -43.02
C THR A 6 7.74 -64.41 -42.09
N ASP A 7 6.97 -63.32 -42.16
CA ASP A 7 5.96 -62.89 -43.18
C ASP A 7 4.60 -63.61 -43.05
N SER A 8 3.52 -62.83 -42.95
CA SER A 8 2.32 -62.95 -43.79
C SER A 8 1.40 -61.74 -43.65
N GLN A 9 1.10 -61.13 -44.80
CA GLN A 9 0.12 -60.09 -45.05
C GLN A 9 -1.32 -60.60 -44.90
N SER A 10 -2.25 -59.68 -44.58
CA SER A 10 -3.57 -59.68 -45.23
C SER A 10 -4.08 -58.24 -45.34
N GLU A 11 -4.24 -57.79 -46.58
CA GLU A 11 -4.89 -56.55 -46.99
C GLU A 11 -6.41 -56.63 -46.74
N THR A 12 -6.99 -55.51 -46.31
CA THR A 12 -8.30 -55.04 -46.81
C THR A 12 -8.32 -53.51 -46.68
N GLU A 13 -8.41 -52.83 -47.82
CA GLU A 13 -8.68 -51.40 -47.96
C GLU A 13 -10.15 -51.09 -47.57
N SER A 14 -10.35 -49.97 -46.87
CA SER A 14 -11.39 -48.99 -47.23
C SER A 14 -11.10 -47.63 -46.55
N ASP A 15 -10.94 -46.63 -47.41
CA ASP A 15 -10.88 -45.17 -47.22
C ASP A 15 -11.47 -44.57 -45.93
N SER A 16 -10.71 -43.67 -45.28
CA SER A 16 -10.95 -42.22 -45.35
C SER A 16 -9.98 -41.43 -44.45
N GLU A 17 -9.20 -40.55 -45.09
CA GLU A 17 -8.72 -39.24 -44.62
C GLU A 17 -7.92 -39.11 -43.31
N GLY A 18 -6.59 -39.02 -43.49
CA GLY A 18 -5.79 -37.89 -43.00
C GLY A 18 -5.74 -37.57 -41.51
N GLN A 19 -4.89 -38.25 -40.74
CA GLN A 19 -4.32 -37.73 -39.49
C GLN A 19 -2.79 -37.86 -39.49
N SER A 20 -2.12 -36.72 -39.68
CA SER A 20 -0.70 -36.57 -39.31
C SER A 20 -0.60 -36.47 -37.78
N PRO A 21 0.43 -37.05 -37.14
CA PRO A 21 0.52 -37.12 -35.68
C PRO A 21 0.76 -35.72 -35.09
N SER A 22 -0.15 -35.24 -34.23
CA SER A 22 0.06 -34.03 -33.45
C SER A 22 1.08 -34.30 -32.34
N TYR A 23 2.24 -33.65 -32.45
CA TYR A 23 3.13 -33.47 -31.30
C TYR A 23 2.46 -32.46 -30.36
N ARG A 24 1.80 -32.96 -29.32
CA ARG A 24 1.39 -32.14 -28.17
C ARG A 24 2.64 -31.69 -27.43
N HIS A 25 2.92 -30.39 -27.41
CA HIS A 25 3.78 -29.76 -26.42
C HIS A 25 2.87 -29.13 -25.36
N SER A 26 2.70 -29.80 -24.24
CA SER A 26 2.29 -29.17 -22.99
C SER A 26 3.48 -28.39 -22.45
N ILE A 27 3.34 -27.09 -22.21
CA ILE A 27 4.28 -26.36 -21.36
C ILE A 27 3.73 -26.47 -19.94
N SER A 28 4.25 -27.41 -19.17
CA SER A 28 4.16 -27.31 -17.71
C SER A 28 5.16 -26.24 -17.28
N ILE A 29 4.67 -25.10 -16.80
CA ILE A 29 5.47 -24.27 -15.90
C ILE A 29 5.40 -25.00 -14.57
N GLN A 30 6.37 -25.88 -14.32
CA GLN A 30 6.53 -26.38 -12.96
C GLN A 30 6.86 -25.17 -12.08
N PRO A 31 6.24 -25.03 -10.90
CA PRO A 31 6.82 -24.22 -9.83
C PRO A 31 8.32 -24.54 -9.80
N SER A 32 9.17 -23.53 -9.63
CA SER A 32 10.59 -23.79 -9.41
C SER A 32 10.70 -24.90 -8.38
N LYS A 33 11.15 -26.09 -8.80
CA LYS A 33 11.30 -27.23 -7.90
C LYS A 33 11.97 -26.70 -6.65
N HIS A 34 11.29 -26.85 -5.51
CA HIS A 34 11.91 -26.62 -4.23
C HIS A 34 13.32 -27.22 -4.30
N GLU A 35 14.34 -26.39 -4.01
CA GLU A 35 15.54 -26.95 -3.43
C GLU A 35 15.05 -27.86 -2.30
N ALA A 36 15.57 -29.09 -2.24
CA ALA A 36 15.18 -30.14 -1.31
C ALA A 36 14.87 -29.60 0.12
N PRO A 37 14.13 -30.33 0.97
CA PRO A 37 13.78 -29.97 2.37
C PRO A 37 14.99 -29.81 3.33
N GLU A 38 16.10 -29.26 2.85
CA GLU A 38 17.45 -29.29 3.42
C GLU A 38 17.58 -28.41 4.67
N TYR A 39 16.58 -27.57 4.98
CA TYR A 39 16.66 -26.58 6.06
C TYR A 39 15.39 -26.40 6.91
N ASP A 40 14.33 -27.20 6.66
CA ASP A 40 13.10 -27.13 7.46
C ASP A 40 13.37 -27.44 8.93
N ARG A 41 12.67 -26.73 9.83
CA ARG A 41 12.81 -26.97 11.27
C ARG A 41 11.81 -28.04 11.67
N THR A 42 12.31 -29.22 12.00
CA THR A 42 11.51 -30.29 12.61
C THR A 42 11.46 -30.12 14.13
N GLU A 43 10.43 -30.71 14.75
CA GLU A 43 10.25 -30.70 16.21
C GLU A 43 10.10 -29.28 16.78
N VAL A 44 9.17 -28.52 16.20
CA VAL A 44 8.89 -27.13 16.55
C VAL A 44 7.57 -27.02 17.30
N VAL A 45 7.53 -26.17 18.33
CA VAL A 45 6.31 -25.75 19.03
C VAL A 45 5.84 -24.42 18.46
N PHE A 46 4.58 -24.33 18.06
CA PHE A 46 3.95 -23.18 17.44
C PHE A 46 2.96 -22.53 18.40
N VAL A 47 3.00 -21.21 18.49
CA VAL A 47 2.10 -20.40 19.31
C VAL A 47 1.62 -19.21 18.47
N LYS A 48 0.31 -19.05 18.32
CA LYS A 48 -0.29 -17.85 17.73
C LYS A 48 -0.74 -16.94 18.86
N VAL A 49 -0.34 -15.66 18.82
CA VAL A 49 -0.81 -14.64 19.75
C VAL A 49 -1.72 -13.67 18.95
N PRO A 50 -3.05 -13.80 19.06
CA PRO A 50 -3.96 -12.95 18.31
C PRO A 50 -3.93 -11.49 18.77
N ALA A 51 -4.18 -10.56 17.86
CA ALA A 51 -4.24 -9.12 18.13
C ALA A 51 -5.25 -8.77 19.23
N SER A 52 -6.35 -9.53 19.33
CA SER A 52 -7.37 -9.39 20.37
C SER A 52 -6.87 -9.65 21.79
N MET A 53 -5.68 -10.25 21.95
CA MET A 53 -5.07 -10.53 23.25
C MET A 53 -3.97 -9.53 23.65
N SER A 54 -3.84 -8.39 22.95
CA SER A 54 -2.83 -7.35 23.22
C SER A 54 -2.76 -6.95 24.70
N GLU A 55 -3.89 -6.67 25.35
CA GLU A 55 -3.92 -6.31 26.77
C GLU A 55 -3.42 -7.42 27.71
N THR A 56 -3.61 -8.69 27.30
CA THR A 56 -3.17 -9.88 28.06
C THR A 56 -1.66 -10.11 27.91
N PHE A 57 -1.08 -9.73 26.76
CA PHE A 57 0.33 -9.91 26.42
C PHE A 57 1.21 -8.67 26.64
N ASN A 58 0.71 -7.65 27.34
CA ASN A 58 1.55 -6.58 27.89
C ASN A 58 2.68 -7.10 28.80
N SER A 59 2.53 -8.32 29.35
CA SER A 59 3.56 -9.05 30.12
C SER A 59 4.19 -10.23 29.34
N GLY A 60 3.87 -10.38 28.05
CA GLY A 60 4.34 -11.48 27.20
C GLY A 60 5.86 -11.68 27.17
N PRO A 61 6.67 -10.61 27.08
CA PRO A 61 8.12 -10.70 27.20
C PRO A 61 8.61 -11.25 28.54
N GLU A 62 7.92 -10.95 29.65
CA GLU A 62 8.25 -11.48 30.99
C GLU A 62 7.91 -12.98 31.08
N CYS A 63 6.79 -13.41 30.50
CA CYS A 63 6.42 -14.82 30.42
C CYS A 63 7.41 -15.62 29.56
N GLY A 64 7.78 -15.10 28.39
CA GLY A 64 8.74 -15.74 27.49
C GLY A 64 10.16 -15.77 28.02
N SER A 65 10.60 -14.71 28.69
CA SER A 65 11.90 -14.65 29.35
C SER A 65 11.98 -15.59 30.55
N THR A 66 10.85 -15.98 31.15
CA THR A 66 10.80 -17.00 32.21
C THR A 66 10.91 -18.41 31.65
N VAL A 67 10.33 -18.68 30.47
CA VAL A 67 10.39 -20.01 29.82
C VAL A 67 11.83 -20.39 29.44
N LEU A 68 12.65 -19.44 28.98
CA LEU A 68 14.01 -19.73 28.50
C LEU A 68 14.95 -20.26 29.60
N PRO A 69 15.15 -19.59 30.76
CA PRO A 69 15.93 -20.12 31.88
C PRO A 69 15.40 -21.47 32.37
N ASP A 70 14.07 -21.62 32.43
CA ASP A 70 13.41 -22.85 32.84
C ASP A 70 13.71 -24.04 31.93
N LEU A 71 13.90 -23.79 30.64
CA LEU A 71 14.43 -24.79 29.71
C LEU A 71 15.90 -25.07 30.05
N PHE A 72 16.75 -24.05 30.11
CA PHE A 72 18.20 -24.24 30.32
C PHE A 72 18.60 -24.82 31.69
N ASP A 73 17.77 -24.66 32.72
CA ASP A 73 17.99 -25.12 34.11
C ASP A 73 17.21 -26.42 34.44
N ASP A 74 16.65 -27.10 33.43
CA ASP A 74 15.98 -28.39 33.65
C ASP A 74 16.96 -29.43 34.23
N ALA A 75 16.61 -29.96 35.41
CA ALA A 75 17.49 -30.86 36.16
C ALA A 75 17.68 -32.23 35.50
N GLU A 76 16.83 -32.61 34.54
CA GLU A 76 16.85 -33.91 33.86
C GLU A 76 17.42 -33.83 32.43
N LEU A 77 17.40 -32.65 31.80
CA LEU A 77 17.83 -32.42 30.41
C LEU A 77 18.65 -31.12 30.26
N THR A 78 19.81 -31.19 29.61
CA THR A 78 20.60 -29.99 29.28
C THR A 78 20.32 -29.57 27.84
N PHE A 79 19.61 -28.45 27.65
CA PHE A 79 19.55 -27.78 26.34
C PHE A 79 20.74 -26.85 26.18
N ASP A 80 21.36 -26.88 24.99
CA ASP A 80 22.52 -26.04 24.67
C ASP A 80 22.11 -24.79 23.87
N GLU A 81 21.00 -24.91 23.14
CA GLU A 81 20.47 -23.92 22.20
C GLU A 81 18.94 -23.91 22.25
N VAL A 82 18.36 -22.72 22.22
CA VAL A 82 16.92 -22.49 21.97
C VAL A 82 16.80 -21.49 20.83
N GLU A 83 16.00 -21.83 19.82
CA GLU A 83 15.74 -21.03 18.63
C GLU A 83 14.27 -20.58 18.64
N GLU A 84 14.05 -19.30 18.42
CA GLU A 84 12.74 -18.65 18.33
C GLU A 84 12.61 -17.99 16.96
N PHE A 85 11.44 -18.16 16.34
CA PHE A 85 11.02 -17.46 15.15
C PHE A 85 9.74 -16.69 15.45
N GLY A 86 9.61 -15.49 14.87
CA GLY A 86 8.40 -14.67 14.96
C GLY A 86 8.06 -14.06 13.60
N TRP A 87 6.80 -14.09 13.21
CA TRP A 87 6.33 -13.41 12.00
C TRP A 87 4.88 -12.94 12.16
N PRO A 88 4.46 -11.88 11.47
CA PRO A 88 3.08 -11.44 11.54
C PRO A 88 2.19 -12.34 10.69
N VAL A 89 0.94 -12.49 11.11
CA VAL A 89 -0.16 -13.16 10.41
C VAL A 89 -1.38 -12.23 10.44
N ALA A 90 -2.38 -12.48 9.60
CA ALA A 90 -3.50 -11.56 9.36
C ALA A 90 -4.17 -10.98 10.63
N ASP A 91 -4.22 -11.74 11.72
CA ASP A 91 -4.87 -11.38 12.98
C ASP A 91 -3.92 -11.48 14.20
N GLY A 92 -2.60 -11.34 14.03
CA GLY A 92 -1.67 -11.32 15.15
C GLY A 92 -0.23 -11.64 14.81
N MET A 93 0.46 -12.27 15.77
CA MET A 93 1.82 -12.76 15.61
C MET A 93 1.88 -14.27 15.75
N MET A 94 2.68 -14.90 14.91
CA MET A 94 2.99 -16.32 14.98
C MET A 94 4.41 -16.51 15.51
N PHE A 95 4.56 -17.42 16.47
CA PHE A 95 5.84 -17.76 17.07
C PHE A 95 6.13 -19.25 16.97
N ALA A 96 7.41 -19.58 16.77
CA ALA A 96 7.86 -20.95 16.67
C ALA A 96 9.13 -21.17 17.51
N PHE A 97 9.07 -22.14 18.43
CA PHE A 97 10.15 -22.45 19.37
C PHE A 97 10.73 -23.83 19.11
N ARG A 98 12.05 -23.92 19.16
CA ARG A 98 12.80 -25.17 19.00
C ARG A 98 13.98 -25.21 19.96
N ALA A 99 14.03 -26.21 20.84
CA ALA A 99 15.18 -26.46 21.69
C ALA A 99 16.10 -27.54 21.08
N TYR A 100 17.37 -27.54 21.49
CA TYR A 100 18.36 -28.52 21.04
C TYR A 100 19.12 -29.16 22.21
N THR A 101 19.20 -30.50 22.20
CA THR A 101 20.06 -31.29 23.11
C THR A 101 21.11 -32.09 22.32
N PRO A 102 22.42 -31.85 22.52
CA PRO A 102 23.46 -32.57 21.78
C PRO A 102 23.57 -34.06 22.14
N SER A 103 23.09 -34.47 23.31
CA SER A 103 23.28 -35.83 23.85
C SER A 103 22.26 -36.86 23.33
N ARG A 104 21.23 -36.44 22.59
CA ARG A 104 20.11 -37.30 22.15
C ARG A 104 19.77 -37.18 20.65
N GLN A 105 20.77 -37.06 19.77
CA GLN A 105 20.52 -37.29 18.34
C GLN A 105 20.13 -38.77 18.11
N SER A 106 18.83 -39.05 18.11
CA SER A 106 18.29 -40.26 17.49
C SER A 106 18.60 -40.16 15.99
N SER A 107 19.34 -41.12 15.45
CA SER A 107 19.71 -41.20 14.03
C SER A 107 18.53 -41.55 13.10
N VAL A 108 17.32 -41.15 13.46
CA VAL A 108 16.09 -41.37 12.70
C VAL A 108 15.35 -40.03 12.62
N GLN A 109 15.50 -39.34 11.48
CA GLN A 109 14.55 -38.30 11.05
C GLN A 109 13.16 -38.94 11.00
N ARG A 110 12.32 -38.67 12.00
CA ARG A 110 10.89 -38.95 11.91
C ARG A 110 10.21 -37.64 11.53
N LYS A 111 9.42 -37.65 10.46
CA LYS A 111 8.52 -36.53 10.16
C LYS A 111 7.53 -36.42 11.32
N THR A 112 7.30 -35.21 11.83
CA THR A 112 6.43 -34.97 12.99
C THR A 112 4.97 -35.39 12.75
N THR A 113 4.58 -35.61 11.48
CA THR A 113 3.28 -36.21 11.09
C THR A 113 3.09 -37.65 11.58
N ASP A 114 4.14 -38.32 12.07
CA ASP A 114 4.05 -39.68 12.66
C ASP A 114 3.70 -39.71 14.17
N PHE A 115 3.57 -38.56 14.85
CA PHE A 115 3.18 -38.55 16.26
C PHE A 115 1.65 -38.54 16.40
N SER A 116 1.11 -39.64 16.93
CA SER A 116 -0.29 -39.69 17.37
C SER A 116 -0.55 -38.58 18.39
N SER A 117 -1.79 -38.11 18.48
CA SER A 117 -2.32 -37.04 19.34
C SER A 117 -2.14 -37.20 20.87
N ASP A 118 -1.15 -37.96 21.32
CA ASP A 118 -0.87 -38.27 22.72
C ASP A 118 0.38 -37.48 23.17
N ILE A 119 0.17 -36.37 23.88
CA ILE A 119 1.19 -35.38 24.28
C ILE A 119 2.30 -36.02 25.14
N ASP A 120 1.98 -37.06 25.90
CA ASP A 120 2.91 -37.83 26.73
C ASP A 120 3.89 -38.69 25.89
N SER A 121 3.74 -38.71 24.56
CA SER A 121 4.58 -39.45 23.62
C SER A 121 5.51 -38.59 22.76
N LEU A 122 5.50 -37.27 22.92
CA LEU A 122 6.39 -36.36 22.20
C LEU A 122 7.87 -36.65 22.53
N PRO A 123 8.79 -36.56 21.56
CA PRO A 123 10.21 -36.76 21.80
C PRO A 123 10.79 -35.59 22.59
N GLU A 124 11.87 -35.82 23.32
CA GLU A 124 12.69 -34.72 23.86
C GLU A 124 13.58 -34.15 22.75
N PRO A 125 13.74 -32.82 22.63
CA PRO A 125 13.36 -31.79 23.61
C PRO A 125 11.95 -31.18 23.43
N LEU A 126 11.21 -31.59 22.39
CA LEU A 126 9.90 -31.04 22.02
C LEU A 126 8.86 -31.17 23.15
N HIS A 127 8.86 -32.29 23.87
CA HIS A 127 7.95 -32.50 25.00
C HIS A 127 8.15 -31.45 26.11
N THR A 128 9.39 -31.27 26.59
CA THR A 128 9.68 -30.27 27.62
C THR A 128 9.40 -28.85 27.13
N THR A 129 9.77 -28.50 25.89
CA THR A 129 9.43 -27.18 25.32
C THR A 129 7.94 -26.92 25.31
N TYR A 130 7.13 -27.90 24.88
CA TYR A 130 5.67 -27.79 24.88
C TYR A 130 5.11 -27.61 26.31
N GLN A 131 5.54 -28.42 27.27
CA GLN A 131 5.02 -28.37 28.65
C GLN A 131 5.37 -27.05 29.35
N LYS A 132 6.59 -26.55 29.15
CA LYS A 132 7.04 -25.27 29.74
C LYS A 132 6.27 -24.08 29.16
N LEU A 133 6.14 -24.00 27.83
CA LEU A 133 5.33 -22.96 27.19
C LEU A 133 3.87 -23.04 27.65
N LYS A 134 3.29 -24.23 27.73
CA LYS A 134 1.90 -24.41 28.19
C LYS A 134 1.69 -24.03 29.66
N ALA A 135 2.69 -24.18 30.51
CA ALA A 135 2.60 -23.83 31.92
C ALA A 135 2.64 -22.32 32.16
N GLU A 136 3.44 -21.60 31.37
CA GLU A 136 3.66 -20.16 31.51
C GLU A 136 2.68 -19.32 30.67
N LEU A 137 2.14 -19.87 29.57
CA LEU A 137 1.20 -19.17 28.70
C LEU A 137 -0.26 -19.35 29.14
N PRO A 138 -1.14 -18.37 28.85
CA PRO A 138 -2.58 -18.48 29.11
C PRO A 138 -3.21 -19.71 28.46
N GLU A 139 -4.11 -20.40 29.17
CA GLU A 139 -4.84 -21.58 28.66
C GLU A 139 -5.67 -21.29 27.39
N SER A 140 -5.95 -20.02 27.11
CA SER A 140 -6.68 -19.58 25.91
C SER A 140 -5.85 -19.58 24.63
N LEU A 141 -4.53 -19.69 24.72
CA LEU A 141 -3.67 -19.79 23.54
C LEU A 141 -3.64 -21.21 22.99
N GLU A 142 -3.76 -21.29 21.67
CA GLU A 142 -3.56 -22.55 20.97
C GLU A 142 -2.05 -22.81 20.79
N ILE A 143 -1.61 -23.99 21.22
CA ILE A 143 -0.23 -24.45 21.06
C ILE A 143 -0.24 -25.72 20.19
N ARG A 144 0.46 -25.66 19.06
CA ARG A 144 0.63 -26.80 18.13
C ARG A 144 2.08 -27.24 18.04
N THR A 145 2.32 -28.42 17.47
CA THR A 145 3.66 -28.91 17.16
C THR A 145 3.75 -29.34 15.71
N GLY A 146 4.87 -29.08 15.04
CA GLY A 146 4.98 -29.42 13.62
C GLY A 146 6.36 -29.26 13.02
N VAL A 147 6.37 -28.97 11.72
CA VAL A 147 7.55 -28.61 10.93
C VAL A 147 7.35 -27.18 10.45
N LEU A 148 8.36 -26.32 10.62
CA LEU A 148 8.38 -25.00 10.00
C LEU A 148 9.02 -25.13 8.61
N PRO A 149 8.25 -24.99 7.52
CA PRO A 149 8.78 -25.05 6.16
C PRO A 149 9.58 -23.78 5.87
N MET A 150 10.91 -23.84 5.96
CA MET A 150 11.74 -22.64 5.76
C MET A 150 11.67 -22.12 4.32
N GLY A 151 11.17 -22.95 3.39
CA GLY A 151 10.91 -22.57 2.01
C GLY A 151 9.75 -21.59 1.82
N SER A 152 8.81 -21.49 2.77
CA SER A 152 7.65 -20.58 2.65
C SER A 152 8.08 -19.11 2.67
N PHE A 153 9.18 -18.80 3.36
CA PHE A 153 9.83 -17.48 3.38
C PHE A 153 10.76 -17.24 2.19
N GLY A 154 10.82 -18.17 1.22
CA GLY A 154 11.58 -18.03 0.00
C GLY A 154 13.08 -18.31 0.13
N SER A 155 13.82 -17.98 -0.93
CA SER A 155 15.26 -18.29 -1.04
C SER A 155 16.18 -17.14 -0.60
N SER A 156 15.67 -15.91 -0.52
CA SER A 156 16.42 -14.70 -0.17
C SER A 156 15.48 -13.63 0.37
N PRO A 157 15.90 -12.84 1.38
CA PRO A 157 15.14 -11.67 1.81
C PRO A 157 15.36 -10.51 0.84
N ALA A 158 14.52 -9.47 0.93
CA ALA A 158 14.80 -8.18 0.33
C ALA A 158 15.89 -7.45 1.13
N LEU A 159 15.81 -7.54 2.46
CA LEU A 159 16.77 -6.99 3.39
C LEU A 159 16.94 -7.92 4.60
N GLY A 160 18.17 -8.18 5.02
CA GLY A 160 18.46 -8.97 6.22
C GLY A 160 19.51 -8.29 7.09
N THR A 161 19.32 -8.32 8.41
CA THR A 161 20.30 -7.79 9.35
C THR A 161 20.42 -8.71 10.56
N ARG A 162 21.60 -8.67 11.21
CA ARG A 162 21.78 -9.20 12.56
C ARG A 162 22.09 -8.05 13.50
N LEU A 163 21.66 -8.15 14.76
CA LEU A 163 22.09 -7.21 15.79
C LEU A 163 23.57 -7.49 16.14
N VAL A 164 24.36 -6.42 16.17
CA VAL A 164 25.80 -6.47 16.47
C VAL A 164 26.19 -5.40 17.48
N MET A 165 27.35 -5.58 18.07
CA MET A 165 28.02 -4.56 18.87
C MET A 165 29.25 -4.05 18.11
N GLU A 166 29.24 -2.77 17.76
CA GLU A 166 30.37 -2.11 17.11
C GLU A 166 31.64 -2.17 17.96
N ASN A 167 32.82 -2.00 17.36
CA ASN A 167 34.11 -2.07 18.06
C ASN A 167 34.22 -1.18 19.32
N GLN A 168 33.47 -0.09 19.36
CA GLN A 168 33.42 0.87 20.47
C GLN A 168 32.40 0.49 21.56
N ASN A 169 31.39 -0.33 21.23
CA ASN A 169 30.33 -0.75 22.13
C ASN A 169 30.57 -2.20 22.53
N GLN A 170 30.72 -2.49 23.82
CA GLN A 170 31.05 -3.84 24.29
C GLN A 170 30.03 -4.42 25.27
N LYS A 171 28.99 -3.67 25.60
CA LYS A 171 27.96 -4.14 26.52
C LYS A 171 26.59 -3.51 26.23
N PRO A 172 25.52 -4.31 26.08
CA PRO A 172 24.18 -3.78 25.89
C PRO A 172 23.69 -3.08 27.16
N ALA A 173 22.78 -2.12 27.01
CA ALA A 173 22.10 -1.50 28.14
C ALA A 173 21.20 -2.53 28.82
N GLY A 174 21.24 -2.57 30.15
CA GLY A 174 20.40 -3.50 30.90
C GLY A 174 18.93 -3.09 30.91
N ARG A 175 18.02 -4.07 31.02
CA ARG A 175 16.55 -3.86 31.07
C ARG A 175 16.10 -2.77 32.04
N GLU A 176 16.71 -2.69 33.21
CA GLU A 176 16.41 -1.64 34.21
C GLU A 176 16.65 -0.19 33.72
N LYS A 177 17.38 0.01 32.63
CA LYS A 177 17.75 1.34 32.11
C LYS A 177 16.95 1.74 30.86
N VAL A 178 16.34 0.79 30.17
CA VAL A 178 15.70 0.97 28.87
C VAL A 178 14.49 0.05 28.82
N ALA A 179 13.29 0.61 28.69
CA ALA A 179 12.03 -0.15 28.74
C ALA A 179 11.46 -0.47 27.35
N ASP A 180 11.76 0.36 26.34
CA ASP A 180 11.09 0.33 25.02
C ASP A 180 12.07 0.01 23.89
N ALA A 181 12.99 -0.93 24.11
CA ALA A 181 13.98 -1.33 23.13
C ALA A 181 14.09 -2.85 23.04
N ASP A 182 13.02 -3.46 22.54
CA ASP A 182 12.82 -4.90 22.56
C ASP A 182 12.12 -5.43 21.30
N ALA A 183 11.95 -6.75 21.23
CA ALA A 183 11.32 -7.44 20.12
C ALA A 183 9.87 -6.98 19.87
N ASN A 184 9.12 -6.58 20.90
CA ASN A 184 7.75 -6.09 20.70
C ASN A 184 7.74 -4.70 20.07
N ALA A 185 8.66 -3.82 20.48
CA ALA A 185 8.86 -2.53 19.80
C ALA A 185 9.29 -2.69 18.33
N LEU A 186 9.95 -3.80 17.97
CA LEU A 186 10.19 -4.18 16.57
C LEU A 186 8.89 -4.62 15.89
N PHE A 187 8.09 -5.48 16.51
CA PHE A 187 6.87 -5.97 15.91
C PHE A 187 5.89 -4.84 15.64
N GLU A 188 5.73 -3.91 16.58
CA GLU A 188 4.89 -2.72 16.40
C GLU A 188 5.40 -1.83 15.27
N SER A 189 6.72 -1.63 15.15
CA SER A 189 7.30 -0.80 14.10
C SER A 189 7.19 -1.43 12.71
N LEU A 190 7.06 -2.75 12.64
CA LEU A 190 6.95 -3.54 11.40
C LEU A 190 5.59 -4.23 11.25
N ALA A 191 4.55 -3.78 11.95
CA ALA A 191 3.27 -4.51 12.03
C ALA A 191 2.67 -4.79 10.64
N GLY A 192 2.78 -3.84 9.72
CA GLY A 192 2.30 -3.98 8.34
C GLY A 192 3.31 -4.58 7.35
N GLU A 193 4.47 -5.09 7.78
CA GLU A 193 5.52 -5.58 6.89
C GLU A 193 5.66 -7.11 6.94
N PRO A 194 5.89 -7.80 5.82
CA PRO A 194 6.21 -9.23 5.83
C PRO A 194 7.65 -9.41 6.31
N PHE A 195 7.80 -9.79 7.58
CA PHE A 195 9.09 -10.01 8.20
C PHE A 195 9.21 -11.38 8.87
N LEU A 196 10.45 -11.83 9.03
CA LEU A 196 10.82 -12.96 9.88
C LEU A 196 11.83 -12.50 10.92
N TYR A 197 11.42 -12.53 12.18
CA TYR A 197 12.25 -12.39 13.35
C TYR A 197 12.85 -13.75 13.72
N HIS A 198 14.13 -13.75 14.06
CA HIS A 198 14.85 -14.95 14.50
C HIS A 198 15.74 -14.61 15.68
N ALA A 199 15.58 -15.33 16.80
CA ALA A 199 16.45 -15.22 17.95
C ALA A 199 17.00 -16.61 18.32
N LEU A 200 18.31 -16.69 18.54
CA LEU A 200 19.00 -17.91 18.93
C LEU A 200 19.75 -17.67 20.25
N TYR A 201 19.32 -18.38 21.28
CA TYR A 201 19.83 -18.29 22.65
C TYR A 201 20.77 -19.46 22.94
N ARG A 202 21.93 -19.16 23.51
CA ARG A 202 22.90 -20.18 23.96
C ARG A 202 23.38 -19.87 25.36
N ARG A 203 23.57 -20.93 26.14
CA ARG A 203 24.27 -20.86 27.42
C ARG A 203 25.67 -21.44 27.24
N SER A 204 26.71 -20.64 27.48
CA SER A 204 28.10 -21.07 27.31
C SER A 204 28.88 -20.90 28.61
N SER A 205 29.62 -21.94 29.00
CA SER A 205 30.47 -21.93 30.18
C SER A 205 31.72 -21.04 30.03
N GLN A 206 31.93 -20.43 28.85
CA GLN A 206 33.09 -19.60 28.54
C GLN A 206 32.77 -18.09 28.51
N LEU A 207 31.54 -17.71 28.87
CA LEU A 207 31.14 -16.31 28.96
C LEU A 207 31.76 -15.63 30.21
N PRO A 208 32.02 -14.32 30.18
CA PRO A 208 32.44 -13.58 31.38
C PRO A 208 31.44 -13.77 32.53
N GLU A 209 31.91 -13.87 33.79
CA GLU A 209 31.11 -14.22 35.00
C GLU A 209 29.81 -13.41 35.20
N SER A 210 29.61 -12.29 34.50
CA SER A 210 28.45 -11.42 34.63
C SER A 210 27.41 -11.54 33.49
N ASN A 211 27.59 -12.45 32.53
CA ASN A 211 26.63 -12.71 31.46
C ASN A 211 26.37 -14.22 31.37
N GLU A 212 25.11 -14.63 31.46
CA GLU A 212 24.74 -16.06 31.41
C GLU A 212 24.44 -16.55 29.98
N TYR A 213 24.07 -15.64 29.07
CA TYR A 213 23.57 -15.98 27.74
C TYR A 213 24.33 -15.28 26.61
N GLN A 214 24.37 -15.96 25.46
CA GLN A 214 24.76 -15.42 24.18
C GLN A 214 23.54 -15.43 23.27
N VAL A 215 23.15 -14.27 22.74
CA VAL A 215 21.93 -14.10 21.93
C VAL A 215 22.28 -13.61 20.54
N THR A 216 21.88 -14.33 19.52
CA THR A 216 21.96 -13.87 18.13
C THR A 216 20.57 -13.51 17.65
N VAL A 217 20.33 -12.25 17.33
CA VAL A 217 19.07 -11.76 16.78
C VAL A 217 19.28 -11.42 15.31
N ARG A 218 18.41 -11.95 14.44
CA ARG A 218 18.37 -11.68 13.00
C ARG A 218 16.97 -11.28 12.59
N ILE A 219 16.89 -10.32 11.68
CA ILE A 219 15.63 -9.75 11.21
C ILE A 219 15.67 -9.69 9.69
N PHE A 220 14.65 -10.25 9.05
CA PHE A 220 14.55 -10.34 7.61
C PHE A 220 13.25 -9.70 7.14
N LEU A 221 13.35 -8.76 6.20
CA LEU A 221 12.22 -8.15 5.51
C LEU A 221 12.10 -8.76 4.12
N PHE A 222 10.86 -9.03 3.72
CA PHE A 222 10.57 -9.64 2.43
C PHE A 222 9.89 -8.71 1.44
N ASN A 223 9.40 -7.55 1.89
CA ASN A 223 8.84 -6.54 1.02
C ASN A 223 9.91 -6.08 0.00
N PRO A 224 9.67 -6.23 -1.31
CA PRO A 224 10.62 -5.86 -2.36
C PRO A 224 11.09 -4.41 -2.31
N GLU A 225 10.33 -3.50 -1.68
CA GLU A 225 10.67 -2.07 -1.60
C GLU A 225 12.01 -1.78 -0.90
N TYR A 226 12.46 -2.69 -0.03
CA TYR A 226 13.71 -2.59 0.72
C TYR A 226 14.92 -3.17 -0.03
N LYS A 227 14.69 -3.79 -1.20
CA LYS A 227 15.73 -4.52 -1.93
C LYS A 227 16.69 -3.57 -2.62
N ILE A 228 17.99 -3.86 -2.47
CA ILE A 228 19.08 -3.17 -3.19
C ILE A 228 19.63 -4.10 -4.27
N SER A 229 19.25 -3.82 -5.51
CA SER A 229 19.55 -4.61 -6.70
C SER A 229 20.73 -4.05 -7.50
N THR A 230 20.93 -2.73 -7.49
CA THR A 230 21.96 -2.05 -8.30
C THR A 230 22.98 -1.28 -7.46
N GLU A 231 24.15 -1.01 -8.05
CA GLU A 231 25.21 -0.24 -7.39
C GLU A 231 24.78 1.20 -7.14
N SER A 232 23.97 1.77 -8.04
CA SER A 232 23.39 3.10 -7.90
C SER A 232 22.43 3.15 -6.70
N GLU A 233 21.52 2.18 -6.58
CA GLU A 233 20.63 2.07 -5.41
C GLU A 233 21.44 1.95 -4.11
N TYR A 234 22.57 1.24 -4.13
CA TYR A 234 23.44 1.18 -2.96
C TYR A 234 24.20 2.49 -2.70
N ALA A 235 24.61 3.20 -3.75
CA ALA A 235 25.21 4.52 -3.62
C ALA A 235 24.24 5.51 -2.94
N ASP A 236 22.96 5.44 -3.31
CA ASP A 236 21.91 6.25 -2.70
C ASP A 236 21.62 5.83 -1.26
N CYS A 237 21.60 4.52 -0.98
CA CYS A 237 21.56 4.00 0.38
C CYS A 237 22.71 4.55 1.26
N LEU A 238 23.94 4.61 0.75
CA LEU A 238 25.08 5.15 1.50
C LEU A 238 25.00 6.68 1.72
N ARG A 239 24.26 7.40 0.87
CA ARG A 239 24.08 8.85 1.01
C ARG A 239 22.95 9.23 1.94
N PHE A 240 21.83 8.52 1.81
CA PHE A 240 20.56 8.90 2.40
C PHE A 240 20.17 8.01 3.58
N GLY A 241 20.90 6.92 3.79
CA GLY A 241 20.56 5.88 4.75
C GLY A 241 19.67 4.80 4.11
N ARG A 242 19.45 3.71 4.85
CA ARG A 242 18.51 2.67 4.46
C ARG A 242 17.07 3.15 4.70
N LYS A 243 16.17 2.81 3.77
CA LYS A 243 14.71 3.05 3.92
C LYS A 243 14.16 2.50 5.23
N CYS A 244 14.64 1.32 5.62
CA CYS A 244 14.37 0.69 6.90
C CYS A 244 15.65 0.02 7.42
N ASP A 245 15.96 0.24 8.70
CA ASP A 245 16.90 -0.58 9.45
C ASP A 245 16.15 -1.16 10.67
N PRO A 246 15.77 -2.46 10.62
CA PRO A 246 15.02 -3.10 11.70
C PRO A 246 15.74 -3.07 13.05
N ALA A 247 17.06 -2.88 13.08
CA ALA A 247 17.80 -2.77 14.34
C ALA A 247 17.51 -1.48 15.11
N ASN A 248 16.87 -0.48 14.49
CA ASN A 248 16.56 0.80 15.13
C ASN A 248 15.69 0.65 16.38
N SER A 249 14.76 -0.33 16.40
CA SER A 249 13.96 -0.64 17.60
C SER A 249 14.83 -1.08 18.79
N PHE A 250 16.06 -1.52 18.57
CA PHE A 250 17.00 -1.92 19.62
C PHE A 250 18.09 -0.88 19.90
N ALA A 251 18.11 0.26 19.19
CA ALA A 251 19.24 1.21 19.24
C ALA A 251 19.56 1.73 20.65
N ASN A 252 18.54 1.88 21.51
CA ASN A 252 18.72 2.32 22.90
C ASN A 252 19.47 1.29 23.78
N LEU A 253 19.58 0.03 23.34
CA LEU A 253 20.44 -0.96 23.97
C LEU A 253 21.93 -0.73 23.69
N GLY A 254 22.29 0.20 22.80
CA GLY A 254 23.66 0.40 22.34
C GLY A 254 24.14 -0.70 21.38
N VAL A 255 23.20 -1.39 20.75
CA VAL A 255 23.45 -2.33 19.65
C VAL A 255 23.22 -1.62 18.32
N SER A 256 23.87 -2.13 17.28
CA SER A 256 23.79 -1.63 15.91
C SER A 256 23.39 -2.77 14.97
N SER A 257 23.15 -2.45 13.71
CA SER A 257 22.82 -3.43 12.68
C SER A 257 24.09 -3.86 11.96
N SER A 258 24.17 -5.12 11.51
CA SER A 258 25.29 -5.54 10.65
C SER A 258 25.34 -4.73 9.35
N LEU A 259 24.18 -4.25 8.89
CA LEU A 259 24.08 -3.44 7.69
C LEU A 259 24.77 -2.08 7.88
N ALA A 260 24.53 -1.40 9.00
CA ALA A 260 25.21 -0.14 9.33
C ALA A 260 26.74 -0.31 9.40
N VAL A 261 27.22 -1.39 10.01
CA VAL A 261 28.66 -1.71 10.07
C VAL A 261 29.27 -1.97 8.68
N ILE A 262 28.50 -2.59 7.79
CA ILE A 262 28.92 -2.84 6.41
C ILE A 262 28.92 -1.53 5.62
N ASP A 263 27.87 -0.71 5.75
CA ASP A 263 27.70 0.56 5.05
C ASP A 263 28.82 1.55 5.40
N ASP A 264 29.22 1.64 6.67
CA ASP A 264 30.38 2.43 7.13
C ASP A 264 31.71 2.02 6.46
N GLY A 265 31.77 0.82 5.90
CA GLY A 265 32.92 0.31 5.17
C GLY A 265 32.97 0.67 3.68
N TYR A 266 31.95 1.34 3.15
CA TYR A 266 31.86 1.79 1.77
C TYR A 266 31.85 3.32 1.67
N ASN A 267 32.20 3.83 0.50
CA ASN A 267 32.11 5.25 0.15
C ASN A 267 31.56 5.38 -1.25
N VAL A 268 30.90 6.50 -1.51
CA VAL A 268 30.54 6.86 -2.88
C VAL A 268 31.67 7.67 -3.51
N SER A 269 32.01 7.35 -4.75
CA SER A 269 33.07 8.04 -5.48
C SER A 269 32.74 9.52 -5.66
N TRP A 270 33.74 10.38 -5.41
CA TRP A 270 33.60 11.83 -5.62
C TRP A 270 33.65 12.24 -7.10
N LEU A 271 34.11 11.32 -7.98
CA LEU A 271 34.19 11.52 -9.42
C LEU A 271 32.94 11.04 -10.15
N ASP A 272 32.28 10.01 -9.61
CA ASP A 272 31.12 9.37 -10.18
C ASP A 272 30.18 8.97 -9.06
N GLN A 273 29.04 9.63 -9.01
CA GLN A 273 28.10 9.51 -7.91
C GLN A 273 27.32 8.18 -7.94
N GLU A 274 27.41 7.39 -9.01
CA GLU A 274 26.76 6.08 -9.05
C GLU A 274 27.71 4.94 -8.65
N VAL A 275 28.99 5.24 -8.44
CA VAL A 275 30.03 4.23 -8.17
C VAL A 275 30.32 4.11 -6.68
N VAL A 276 30.17 2.89 -6.15
CA VAL A 276 30.46 2.56 -4.76
C VAL A 276 31.83 1.88 -4.66
N MET A 277 32.68 2.41 -3.78
CA MET A 277 33.97 1.81 -3.52
C MET A 277 34.13 1.46 -2.04
N PRO A 278 34.72 0.30 -1.71
CA PRO A 278 35.11 0.00 -0.34
C PRO A 278 36.12 1.04 0.15
N ALA A 279 36.01 1.44 1.41
CA ALA A 279 36.99 2.33 2.03
C ALA A 279 38.39 1.69 2.00
N ARG A 280 39.45 2.52 1.96
CA ARG A 280 40.84 2.05 1.75
C ARG A 280 41.32 0.98 2.73
N ASP A 281 40.79 0.99 3.96
CA ASP A 281 41.18 0.09 5.05
C ASP A 281 40.05 -0.87 5.43
N SER A 282 39.05 -1.03 4.55
CA SER A 282 37.80 -1.73 4.88
C SER A 282 37.86 -3.23 4.57
N GLU A 283 38.74 -3.67 3.67
CA GLU A 283 38.79 -5.05 3.18
C GLU A 283 37.46 -5.58 2.60
N LEU A 284 36.44 -4.73 2.43
CA LEU A 284 35.18 -5.12 1.82
C LEU A 284 35.34 -5.29 0.31
N PRO A 285 34.60 -6.26 -0.28
CA PRO A 285 34.58 -6.44 -1.72
C PRO A 285 33.94 -5.26 -2.45
N HIS A 286 34.10 -5.16 -3.77
CA HIS A 286 33.30 -4.24 -4.58
C HIS A 286 31.82 -4.69 -4.61
N PHE A 287 30.89 -3.76 -4.88
CA PHE A 287 29.44 -4.00 -4.90
C PHE A 287 29.05 -5.29 -5.64
N SER A 288 29.53 -5.47 -6.87
CA SER A 288 29.26 -6.64 -7.73
C SER A 288 29.61 -8.01 -7.11
N THR A 289 30.53 -8.01 -6.14
CA THR A 289 30.96 -9.21 -5.38
C THR A 289 30.51 -9.20 -3.92
N GLY A 290 30.01 -8.05 -3.42
CA GLY A 290 29.64 -7.81 -2.03
C GLY A 290 28.15 -7.75 -1.76
N GLN A 291 27.31 -7.87 -2.78
CA GLN A 291 25.85 -7.68 -2.69
C GLN A 291 25.18 -8.55 -1.61
N SER A 292 25.67 -9.77 -1.35
CA SER A 292 25.12 -10.65 -0.31
C SER A 292 25.32 -10.14 1.11
N LEU A 293 26.37 -9.32 1.35
CA LEU A 293 26.61 -8.65 2.64
C LEU A 293 25.72 -7.41 2.77
N ILE A 294 25.54 -6.68 1.66
CA ILE A 294 24.77 -5.44 1.59
C ILE A 294 23.26 -5.67 1.76
N THR A 295 22.76 -6.79 1.23
CA THR A 295 21.34 -7.18 1.27
C THR A 295 21.02 -8.08 2.45
N GLY A 296 22.03 -8.58 3.18
CA GLY A 296 21.83 -9.55 4.25
C GLY A 296 21.48 -10.97 3.80
N LYS A 297 21.54 -11.27 2.50
CA LYS A 297 21.31 -12.62 1.96
C LYS A 297 22.18 -13.68 2.64
N ALA A 298 23.44 -13.34 2.93
CA ALA A 298 24.34 -14.26 3.62
C ALA A 298 23.86 -14.61 5.04
N GLU A 299 23.29 -13.64 5.77
CA GLU A 299 22.72 -13.89 7.11
C GLU A 299 21.47 -14.76 7.03
N PHE A 300 20.64 -14.59 5.99
CA PHE A 300 19.47 -15.44 5.78
C PHE A 300 19.85 -16.89 5.47
N GLU A 301 20.87 -17.11 4.62
CA GLU A 301 21.40 -18.45 4.37
C GLU A 301 21.99 -19.10 5.64
N GLN A 302 22.71 -18.33 6.46
CA GLN A 302 23.22 -18.82 7.74
C GLN A 302 22.10 -19.17 8.71
N MET A 303 21.06 -18.34 8.80
CA MET A 303 19.87 -18.62 9.58
C MET A 303 19.18 -19.89 9.10
N ARG A 304 18.93 -20.06 7.78
CA ARG A 304 18.35 -21.29 7.23
C ARG A 304 19.17 -22.52 7.60
N ARG A 305 20.49 -22.42 7.64
CA ARG A 305 21.40 -23.50 8.07
C ARG A 305 21.48 -23.72 9.59
N GLY A 306 20.78 -22.91 10.40
CA GLY A 306 20.85 -22.95 11.86
C GLY A 306 22.23 -22.53 12.40
N GLN A 307 22.99 -21.74 11.65
CA GLN A 307 24.34 -21.33 12.02
C GLN A 307 24.32 -20.15 12.99
N TYR A 308 25.15 -20.27 14.01
CA TYR A 308 25.29 -19.29 15.07
C TYR A 308 26.22 -18.11 14.73
N GLY A 309 27.36 -18.42 14.09
CA GLY A 309 28.44 -17.46 13.86
C GLY A 309 28.08 -16.35 12.85
N ALA A 310 28.92 -15.33 12.75
CA ALA A 310 28.88 -14.37 11.66
C ALA A 310 29.91 -14.71 10.58
N SER A 311 29.88 -13.96 9.48
CA SER A 311 30.99 -13.96 8.54
C SER A 311 32.26 -13.39 9.17
N ASP A 312 33.43 -13.87 8.74
CA ASP A 312 34.73 -13.33 9.17
C ASP A 312 34.84 -11.81 8.99
N VAL A 313 34.17 -11.27 7.97
CA VAL A 313 34.07 -9.83 7.72
C VAL A 313 33.43 -9.10 8.90
N LEU A 314 32.31 -9.60 9.42
CA LEU A 314 31.64 -8.99 10.58
C LEU A 314 32.42 -9.25 11.88
N GLU A 315 32.98 -10.45 12.07
CA GLU A 315 33.80 -10.76 13.25
C GLU A 315 35.04 -9.85 13.37
N ASN A 316 35.63 -9.44 12.24
CA ASN A 316 36.77 -8.51 12.25
C ASN A 316 36.37 -7.04 12.50
N ARG A 317 35.08 -6.70 12.38
CA ARG A 317 34.57 -5.32 12.39
C ARG A 317 33.70 -4.99 13.59
N CYS A 318 33.23 -6.00 14.29
CA CYS A 318 32.39 -5.87 15.47
C CYS A 318 33.16 -6.33 16.71
N ALA A 319 32.91 -5.69 17.86
CA ALA A 319 33.39 -6.22 19.13
C ALA A 319 32.69 -7.55 19.45
N TYR A 320 31.40 -7.62 19.14
CA TYR A 320 30.61 -8.83 19.25
C TYR A 320 29.58 -8.90 18.13
N THR A 321 29.51 -10.03 17.43
CA THR A 321 28.48 -10.31 16.44
C THR A 321 27.26 -11.00 17.06
N SER A 322 27.36 -11.36 18.33
CA SER A 322 26.32 -11.92 19.18
C SER A 322 26.23 -11.15 20.49
N LEU A 323 25.05 -10.87 20.98
CA LEU A 323 24.82 -10.07 22.17
C LEU A 323 25.11 -10.90 23.42
N LEU A 324 25.85 -10.31 24.37
CA LEU A 324 26.06 -10.90 25.69
C LEU A 324 24.94 -10.41 26.60
N ALA A 325 24.13 -11.33 27.11
CA ALA A 325 22.96 -11.01 27.90
C ALA A 325 23.04 -11.63 29.30
N ARG A 326 22.52 -10.89 30.28
CA ARG A 326 22.11 -11.48 31.55
C ARG A 326 20.74 -12.11 31.40
N GLU A 327 20.36 -12.97 32.33
CA GLU A 327 19.00 -13.52 32.40
C GLU A 327 17.91 -12.44 32.30
N ILE A 328 18.04 -11.37 33.11
CA ILE A 328 17.10 -10.23 33.09
C ILE A 328 17.10 -9.44 31.78
N ASP A 329 18.15 -9.56 30.96
CA ASP A 329 18.23 -8.87 29.67
C ASP A 329 17.57 -9.69 28.54
N LEU A 330 17.16 -10.94 28.80
CA LEU A 330 16.48 -11.79 27.81
C LEU A 330 15.12 -11.21 27.38
N GLU A 331 14.43 -10.49 28.26
CA GLU A 331 13.17 -9.80 27.97
C GLU A 331 13.26 -8.85 26.78
N HIS A 332 14.45 -8.32 26.47
CA HIS A 332 14.63 -7.48 25.30
C HIS A 332 14.49 -8.25 23.98
N TYR A 333 14.77 -9.54 23.99
CA TYR A 333 14.94 -10.32 22.77
C TYR A 333 13.89 -11.41 22.58
N VAL A 334 13.11 -11.74 23.60
CA VAL A 334 12.02 -12.73 23.46
C VAL A 334 10.79 -12.06 22.88
N GLY A 335 10.36 -12.54 21.71
CA GLY A 335 9.15 -12.11 21.04
C GLY A 335 7.96 -12.94 21.50
N LEU A 336 7.11 -12.37 22.35
CA LEU A 336 5.79 -12.94 22.70
C LEU A 336 4.76 -11.83 22.87
N GLY A 337 4.85 -10.82 22.01
CA GLY A 337 3.82 -9.79 21.84
C GLY A 337 2.84 -10.13 20.71
N THR A 338 1.97 -9.20 20.42
CA THR A 338 1.07 -9.27 19.26
C THR A 338 0.95 -7.90 18.63
N VAL A 339 0.54 -7.88 17.37
CA VAL A 339 0.26 -6.65 16.62
C VAL A 339 -1.02 -6.84 15.82
N ASP A 340 -1.70 -5.74 15.54
CA ASP A 340 -2.79 -5.72 14.58
C ASP A 340 -2.27 -5.14 13.26
N PRO A 341 -1.99 -5.99 12.25
CA PRO A 341 -1.48 -5.49 10.98
C PRO A 341 -2.55 -4.80 10.13
N GLY A 342 -3.85 -4.92 10.48
CA GLY A 342 -5.00 -4.42 9.72
C GLY A 342 -5.28 -5.17 8.41
N VAL A 343 -4.23 -5.57 7.69
CA VAL A 343 -4.24 -6.37 6.46
C VAL A 343 -3.13 -7.42 6.56
N ASP A 344 -3.30 -8.59 5.93
CA ASP A 344 -2.25 -9.62 5.89
C ASP A 344 -0.92 -9.05 5.31
N PRO A 345 0.16 -8.95 6.12
CA PRO A 345 1.42 -8.37 5.65
C PRO A 345 2.08 -9.13 4.51
N TRP A 346 1.78 -10.43 4.37
CA TRP A 346 2.35 -11.27 3.31
C TRP A 346 1.81 -10.93 1.92
N GLN A 347 0.74 -10.13 1.80
CA GLN A 347 0.29 -9.57 0.53
C GLN A 347 1.34 -8.65 -0.13
N LYS A 348 2.21 -8.00 0.66
CA LYS A 348 3.34 -7.21 0.14
C LYS A 348 4.50 -8.08 -0.39
N ALA A 349 4.43 -9.40 -0.21
CA ALA A 349 5.41 -10.37 -0.70
C ALA A 349 4.71 -11.63 -1.28
N PRO A 350 3.92 -11.50 -2.36
CA PRO A 350 2.92 -12.49 -2.79
C PRO A 350 3.48 -13.85 -3.25
N GLN A 351 4.80 -13.97 -3.42
CA GLN A 351 5.45 -15.26 -3.72
C GLN A 351 5.87 -16.04 -2.47
N LEU A 352 5.69 -15.44 -1.30
CA LEU A 352 6.11 -15.95 -0.01
C LEU A 352 4.89 -16.02 0.91
N THR A 353 4.97 -16.86 1.92
CA THR A 353 3.87 -17.03 2.88
C THR A 353 4.43 -17.24 4.27
N GLY A 354 3.91 -16.48 5.23
CA GLY A 354 4.06 -16.76 6.65
C GLY A 354 2.95 -17.71 7.08
N PRO A 355 3.25 -19.00 7.34
CA PRO A 355 2.22 -19.97 7.63
C PRO A 355 1.46 -19.61 8.91
N ASP A 356 0.14 -19.74 8.88
CA ASP A 356 -0.71 -19.58 10.08
C ASP A 356 -0.79 -20.90 10.86
N ILE A 357 -1.22 -20.85 12.12
CA ILE A 357 -1.32 -22.00 13.02
C ILE A 357 -2.22 -23.11 12.47
N ASP A 358 -3.23 -22.76 11.67
CA ASP A 358 -4.13 -23.71 11.04
C ASP A 358 -3.48 -24.53 9.93
N GLU A 359 -2.41 -24.01 9.34
CA GLU A 359 -1.64 -24.66 8.27
C GLU A 359 -0.52 -25.56 8.85
N VAL A 360 -0.25 -25.46 10.15
CA VAL A 360 0.74 -26.28 10.86
C VAL A 360 0.28 -27.74 10.91
N GLY A 361 0.96 -28.61 10.14
CA GLY A 361 0.71 -30.05 10.10
C GLY A 361 0.10 -30.56 8.79
N ILE A 362 -0.21 -29.67 7.85
CA ILE A 362 -0.56 -29.97 6.45
C ILE A 362 0.74 -30.36 5.70
N ASP A 363 0.69 -31.29 4.74
CA ASP A 363 1.89 -31.69 3.97
C ASP A 363 2.47 -30.45 3.27
N PRO A 364 3.77 -30.13 3.36
CA PRO A 364 4.36 -28.96 2.71
C PRO A 364 4.06 -28.84 1.21
N ASP A 365 3.77 -29.95 0.52
CA ASP A 365 3.36 -29.96 -0.90
C ASP A 365 1.89 -29.53 -1.11
N GLU A 366 1.04 -29.54 -0.06
CA GLU A 366 -0.36 -29.08 -0.08
C GLU A 366 -0.54 -27.60 0.37
N VAL A 367 0.50 -27.00 0.96
CA VAL A 367 0.53 -25.55 1.32
C VAL A 367 1.01 -24.69 0.14
N LEU A 368 1.17 -25.29 -1.04
CA LEU A 368 1.58 -24.62 -2.27
C LEU A 368 0.36 -24.15 -3.09
N PRO A 369 0.46 -23.01 -3.80
CA PRO A 369 -0.56 -22.65 -4.78
C PRO A 369 -0.68 -23.72 -5.86
N ASP A 370 -1.92 -24.04 -6.24
CA ASP A 370 -2.25 -25.13 -7.18
C ASP A 370 -1.51 -25.01 -8.52
N GLU A 371 -1.10 -26.15 -9.08
CA GLU A 371 -0.44 -26.25 -10.38
C GLU A 371 -1.40 -25.84 -11.51
N VAL A 372 -1.20 -24.65 -12.08
CA VAL A 372 -1.96 -24.19 -13.25
C VAL A 372 -1.60 -25.02 -14.47
N THR A 373 -2.43 -26.02 -14.78
CA THR A 373 -2.31 -26.79 -16.02
C THR A 373 -3.00 -26.05 -17.15
N ILE A 374 -2.24 -25.29 -17.93
CA ILE A 374 -2.75 -24.69 -19.16
C ILE A 374 -2.92 -25.79 -20.21
N SER A 375 -4.16 -26.22 -20.40
CA SER A 375 -4.51 -27.10 -21.52
C SER A 375 -4.51 -26.29 -22.81
N VAL A 376 -3.45 -26.44 -23.60
CA VAL A 376 -3.41 -25.93 -24.98
C VAL A 376 -4.21 -26.90 -25.87
N ASP A 377 -5.53 -26.83 -25.81
CA ASP A 377 -6.44 -27.42 -26.80
C ASP A 377 -7.77 -26.63 -26.75
N ALA A 378 -7.72 -25.37 -27.16
CA ALA A 378 -8.83 -24.72 -27.82
C ALA A 378 -8.25 -23.96 -29.02
N PRO A 379 -8.74 -24.20 -30.26
CA PRO A 379 -8.38 -23.33 -31.36
C PRO A 379 -8.80 -21.91 -30.97
N VAL A 380 -7.89 -20.95 -31.12
CA VAL A 380 -8.25 -19.53 -31.11
C VAL A 380 -9.21 -19.35 -32.27
N GLU A 381 -10.51 -19.38 -31.98
CA GLU A 381 -11.47 -18.75 -32.87
C GLU A 381 -11.24 -17.25 -32.73
N ASP A 382 -10.87 -16.62 -33.85
CA ASP A 382 -11.07 -15.20 -34.09
C ASP A 382 -12.54 -14.85 -33.77
N THR A 383 -12.86 -14.58 -32.51
CA THR A 383 -14.12 -13.92 -32.17
C THR A 383 -13.91 -12.43 -32.34
N ALA A 384 -14.36 -11.94 -33.48
CA ALA A 384 -14.42 -10.53 -33.85
C ALA A 384 -14.97 -9.66 -32.70
N PHE A 385 -14.20 -8.64 -32.32
CA PHE A 385 -14.62 -7.52 -31.46
C PHE A 385 -15.57 -6.55 -32.20
N ASP A 386 -16.57 -7.09 -32.90
CA ASP A 386 -17.63 -6.32 -33.56
C ASP A 386 -18.83 -6.17 -32.59
N GLN A 387 -18.74 -5.21 -31.68
CA GLN A 387 -19.89 -4.67 -30.96
C GLN A 387 -20.11 -3.22 -31.39
N GLU A 388 -21.27 -2.94 -32.00
CA GLU A 388 -21.70 -1.59 -32.39
C GLU A 388 -22.07 -0.74 -31.15
N PRO A 389 -21.81 0.58 -31.17
CA PRO A 389 -22.20 1.51 -30.09
C PRO A 389 -23.72 1.54 -29.93
N THR A 390 -24.21 1.46 -28.70
CA THR A 390 -25.66 1.32 -28.42
C THR A 390 -26.27 2.47 -27.62
N THR A 391 -25.50 3.46 -27.14
CA THR A 391 -26.10 4.59 -26.40
C THR A 391 -25.46 5.96 -26.67
N ALA A 392 -26.20 7.03 -26.35
CA ALA A 392 -25.80 8.43 -26.57
C ALA A 392 -24.69 8.93 -25.63
N ASN A 393 -24.25 8.12 -24.66
CA ASN A 393 -23.18 8.45 -23.71
C ASN A 393 -21.82 7.85 -24.10
N ASP A 394 -21.72 7.06 -25.18
CA ASP A 394 -20.58 6.22 -25.59
C ASP A 394 -19.30 7.00 -26.03
N GLY A 395 -19.14 8.26 -25.63
CA GLY A 395 -18.04 9.11 -26.06
C GLY A 395 -18.08 9.39 -27.57
N THR A 396 -17.02 9.99 -28.10
CA THR A 396 -16.81 10.03 -29.56
C THR A 396 -16.29 8.68 -30.05
N GLU A 397 -16.47 8.33 -31.33
CA GLU A 397 -15.87 7.12 -31.94
C GLU A 397 -14.37 7.00 -31.63
N ASP A 398 -13.67 8.13 -31.58
CA ASP A 398 -12.26 8.23 -31.19
C ASP A 398 -12.00 7.82 -29.71
N HIS A 399 -12.90 8.16 -28.80
CA HIS A 399 -12.79 7.82 -27.37
C HIS A 399 -13.01 6.32 -27.18
N TRP A 400 -13.99 5.75 -27.88
CA TRP A 400 -14.25 4.31 -27.83
C TRP A 400 -13.13 3.48 -28.44
N THR A 401 -12.52 3.99 -29.51
CA THR A 401 -11.30 3.40 -30.09
C THR A 401 -10.15 3.44 -29.09
N ALA A 402 -9.97 4.56 -28.38
CA ALA A 402 -8.93 4.67 -27.37
C ALA A 402 -9.14 3.68 -26.20
N ILE A 403 -10.38 3.51 -25.73
CA ILE A 403 -10.72 2.55 -24.67
C ILE A 403 -10.37 1.12 -25.09
N LYS A 404 -10.72 0.71 -26.32
CA LYS A 404 -10.36 -0.61 -26.84
C LYS A 404 -8.84 -0.80 -26.91
N ASN A 405 -8.12 0.20 -27.38
CA ASN A 405 -6.66 0.13 -27.50
C ASN A 405 -5.96 0.05 -26.12
N VAL A 406 -6.44 0.81 -25.14
CA VAL A 406 -5.95 0.77 -23.76
C VAL A 406 -6.26 -0.57 -23.12
N ALA A 407 -7.44 -1.15 -23.38
CA ALA A 407 -7.79 -2.48 -22.88
C ALA A 407 -6.81 -3.55 -23.37
N VAL A 408 -6.49 -3.56 -24.67
CA VAL A 408 -5.50 -4.48 -25.25
C VAL A 408 -4.11 -4.29 -24.64
N ALA A 409 -3.72 -3.05 -24.34
CA ALA A 409 -2.43 -2.78 -23.70
C ALA A 409 -2.37 -3.34 -22.27
N PHE A 410 -3.43 -3.19 -21.48
CA PHE A 410 -3.51 -3.81 -20.15
C PHE A 410 -3.53 -5.35 -20.21
N GLU A 411 -4.25 -5.95 -21.16
CA GLU A 411 -4.22 -7.41 -21.37
C GLU A 411 -2.79 -7.90 -21.66
N THR A 412 -2.03 -7.11 -22.43
CA THR A 412 -0.62 -7.42 -22.76
C THR A 412 0.29 -7.33 -21.54
N GLU A 413 -0.02 -6.43 -20.61
CA GLU A 413 0.67 -6.31 -19.31
C GLU A 413 0.24 -7.39 -18.29
N GLY A 414 -0.71 -8.26 -18.65
CA GLY A 414 -1.16 -9.38 -17.81
C GLY A 414 -2.36 -9.08 -16.94
N TYR A 415 -3.07 -7.96 -17.15
CA TYR A 415 -4.32 -7.72 -16.42
C TYR A 415 -5.48 -8.49 -17.05
N ASP A 416 -6.42 -8.93 -16.21
CA ASP A 416 -7.76 -9.32 -16.65
C ASP A 416 -8.58 -8.04 -16.86
N VAL A 417 -8.99 -7.77 -18.09
CA VAL A 417 -9.56 -6.48 -18.50
C VAL A 417 -11.01 -6.65 -18.94
N VAL A 418 -11.88 -5.74 -18.48
CA VAL A 418 -13.23 -5.63 -19.01
C VAL A 418 -13.58 -4.20 -19.36
N ILE A 419 -13.98 -4.02 -20.62
CA ILE A 419 -14.60 -2.80 -21.12
C ILE A 419 -16.03 -2.74 -20.61
N VAL A 420 -16.38 -1.65 -19.92
CA VAL A 420 -17.73 -1.48 -19.38
C VAL A 420 -18.65 -0.97 -20.48
N THR A 421 -19.62 -1.78 -20.90
CA THR A 421 -20.74 -1.27 -21.72
C THR A 421 -21.54 -0.28 -20.88
N GLN A 422 -21.48 0.99 -21.26
CA GLN A 422 -22.24 2.05 -20.60
C GLN A 422 -23.74 1.81 -20.85
N ASP A 423 -24.50 1.54 -19.78
CA ASP A 423 -25.90 1.91 -19.76
C ASP A 423 -26.01 3.37 -19.33
N THR A 424 -27.23 3.91 -19.21
CA THR A 424 -27.45 5.33 -18.87
C THR A 424 -26.85 5.79 -17.52
N GLY A 425 -26.20 4.90 -16.76
CA GLY A 425 -25.44 5.21 -15.54
C GLY A 425 -23.96 5.51 -15.80
N SER A 426 -23.39 6.44 -15.04
CA SER A 426 -21.97 6.81 -15.13
C SER A 426 -21.10 5.74 -14.45
N ARG A 427 -20.23 5.09 -15.22
CA ARG A 427 -19.36 3.97 -14.81
C ARG A 427 -17.91 4.25 -15.26
N PRO A 428 -16.89 3.59 -14.67
CA PRO A 428 -15.54 3.67 -15.21
C PRO A 428 -15.48 3.09 -16.62
N ASP A 429 -14.49 3.51 -17.40
CA ASP A 429 -14.33 3.05 -18.78
C ASP A 429 -13.92 1.58 -18.84
N LEU A 430 -12.99 1.17 -17.97
CA LEU A 430 -12.57 -0.22 -17.80
C LEU A 430 -12.56 -0.60 -16.31
N TRP A 431 -12.73 -1.89 -16.08
CA TRP A 431 -12.21 -2.55 -14.88
C TRP A 431 -11.01 -3.38 -15.28
N VAL A 432 -9.93 -3.28 -14.50
CA VAL A 432 -8.78 -4.18 -14.62
C VAL A 432 -8.59 -4.89 -13.30
N ARG A 433 -8.27 -6.18 -13.37
CA ARG A 433 -7.92 -6.99 -12.21
C ARG A 433 -6.51 -7.52 -12.43
N ARG A 434 -5.62 -7.21 -11.49
CA ARG A 434 -4.25 -7.73 -11.48
C ARG A 434 -4.28 -9.18 -11.00
N ASP A 435 -3.20 -9.91 -11.27
CA ASP A 435 -3.05 -11.32 -10.89
C ASP A 435 -3.20 -11.58 -9.37
N ASP A 436 -2.97 -10.59 -8.53
CA ASP A 436 -3.19 -10.62 -7.07
C ASP A 436 -4.68 -10.49 -6.67
N GLY A 437 -5.58 -10.33 -7.64
CA GLY A 437 -7.00 -10.14 -7.42
C GLY A 437 -7.41 -8.70 -7.09
N GLU A 438 -6.47 -7.77 -7.01
CA GLU A 438 -6.78 -6.36 -6.80
C GLU A 438 -7.47 -5.79 -8.04
N ILE A 439 -8.55 -5.04 -7.80
CA ILE A 439 -9.40 -4.48 -8.84
C ILE A 439 -9.21 -2.97 -8.85
N PHE A 440 -8.90 -2.44 -10.03
CA PHE A 440 -8.78 -1.02 -10.26
C PHE A 440 -9.83 -0.57 -11.27
N ALA A 441 -10.42 0.59 -10.99
CA ALA A 441 -11.18 1.29 -12.01
C ALA A 441 -10.18 2.04 -12.92
N VAL A 442 -10.41 1.98 -14.23
CA VAL A 442 -9.60 2.71 -15.20
C VAL A 442 -10.44 3.79 -15.85
N GLU A 443 -9.91 5.01 -15.87
CA GLU A 443 -10.51 6.14 -16.58
C GLU A 443 -9.61 6.50 -17.77
N VAL A 444 -10.17 6.37 -18.97
CA VAL A 444 -9.46 6.64 -20.22
C VAL A 444 -9.82 8.05 -20.66
N GLU A 445 -8.87 8.94 -20.43
CA GLU A 445 -9.08 10.36 -20.45
C GLU A 445 -8.76 10.94 -21.84
N TYR A 446 -9.82 11.14 -22.62
CA TYR A 446 -9.80 11.73 -23.96
C TYR A 446 -10.52 13.09 -23.97
N ARG A 447 -9.77 14.20 -24.19
CA ARG A 447 -10.22 15.63 -24.22
C ARG A 447 -10.35 16.31 -22.85
N THR A 448 -9.72 15.75 -21.82
CA THR A 448 -9.89 16.09 -20.40
C THR A 448 -9.58 17.54 -20.06
N ARG A 449 -8.62 18.19 -20.75
CA ARG A 449 -8.29 19.60 -20.53
C ARG A 449 -9.48 20.56 -20.72
N SER A 450 -10.46 20.16 -21.54
CA SER A 450 -11.67 20.93 -21.77
C SER A 450 -12.79 20.63 -20.75
N LYS A 451 -12.69 19.54 -19.97
CA LYS A 451 -13.73 19.01 -19.08
C LYS A 451 -13.18 18.43 -17.76
N ALA A 452 -12.19 19.07 -17.16
CA ALA A 452 -11.55 18.55 -15.93
C ALA A 452 -12.53 18.28 -14.76
N GLY A 453 -13.68 18.96 -14.69
CA GLY A 453 -14.70 18.66 -13.68
C GLY A 453 -15.29 17.25 -13.80
N SER A 454 -15.42 16.72 -15.03
CA SER A 454 -15.90 15.37 -15.28
C SER A 454 -14.87 14.32 -14.85
N PHE A 455 -13.59 14.53 -15.16
CA PHE A 455 -12.48 13.68 -14.69
C PHE A 455 -12.50 13.54 -13.16
N TYR A 456 -12.57 14.67 -12.44
CA TYR A 456 -12.65 14.64 -10.97
C TYR A 456 -13.91 13.96 -10.44
N THR A 457 -15.05 14.12 -11.14
CA THR A 457 -16.30 13.44 -10.76
C THR A 457 -16.14 11.93 -10.81
N ASN A 458 -15.41 11.41 -11.81
CA ASN A 458 -15.12 9.99 -11.96
C ASN A 458 -14.18 9.48 -10.85
N LEU A 459 -13.10 10.20 -10.55
CA LEU A 459 -12.20 9.87 -9.44
C LEU A 459 -12.94 9.82 -8.09
N ILE A 460 -13.74 10.85 -7.80
CA ILE A 460 -14.52 10.92 -6.56
C ILE A 460 -15.49 9.75 -6.46
N ARG A 461 -16.20 9.40 -7.54
CA ARG A 461 -17.13 8.27 -7.55
C ARG A 461 -16.44 6.97 -7.13
N GLN A 462 -15.26 6.71 -7.66
CA GLN A 462 -14.51 5.49 -7.35
C GLN A 462 -13.96 5.52 -5.92
N ALA A 463 -13.49 6.67 -5.46
CA ALA A 463 -13.09 6.88 -4.07
C ALA A 463 -14.27 6.64 -3.09
N VAL A 464 -15.49 7.06 -3.44
CA VAL A 464 -16.72 6.75 -2.68
C VAL A 464 -17.00 5.24 -2.64
N TRP A 465 -16.71 4.52 -3.72
CA TRP A 465 -16.85 3.06 -3.76
C TRP A 465 -15.69 2.30 -3.09
N GLY A 466 -14.63 3.00 -2.71
CA GLY A 466 -13.42 2.44 -2.09
C GLY A 466 -12.41 1.82 -3.07
N TYR A 467 -12.42 2.25 -4.34
CA TYR A 467 -11.48 1.77 -5.37
C TYR A 467 -10.53 2.89 -5.80
N LYS A 468 -9.23 2.56 -5.91
CA LYS A 468 -8.26 3.45 -6.54
C LYS A 468 -8.47 3.47 -8.06
N THR A 469 -8.07 4.59 -8.67
CA THR A 469 -8.14 4.79 -10.12
C THR A 469 -6.78 4.60 -10.77
N ILE A 470 -6.72 3.86 -11.87
CA ILE A 470 -5.64 3.99 -12.85
C ILE A 470 -6.09 5.02 -13.90
N THR A 471 -5.37 6.13 -14.00
CA THR A 471 -5.67 7.18 -14.99
C THR A 471 -4.86 6.94 -16.25
N VAL A 472 -5.51 6.85 -17.41
CA VAL A 472 -4.83 6.70 -18.71
C VAL A 472 -5.13 7.90 -19.59
N MET A 473 -4.12 8.73 -19.83
CA MET A 473 -4.25 9.90 -20.69
C MET A 473 -3.98 9.53 -22.15
N VAL A 474 -4.88 9.92 -23.05
CA VAL A 474 -4.76 9.62 -24.49
C VAL A 474 -4.39 10.90 -25.26
N PRO A 475 -3.26 10.92 -25.99
CA PRO A 475 -2.81 12.10 -26.71
C PRO A 475 -3.72 12.45 -27.88
N GLN A 476 -3.77 13.75 -28.21
CA GLN A 476 -4.63 14.27 -29.27
C GLN A 476 -3.82 14.77 -30.44
N THR A 477 -4.32 14.50 -31.63
CA THR A 477 -3.77 15.05 -32.87
C THR A 477 -4.58 16.28 -33.26
N ASP A 478 -3.92 17.42 -33.36
CA ASP A 478 -4.55 18.68 -33.77
C ASP A 478 -4.94 18.68 -35.26
N GLU A 479 -5.67 19.70 -35.71
CA GLU A 479 -6.09 19.86 -37.11
C GLU A 479 -4.90 19.97 -38.09
N ASN A 480 -3.69 20.23 -37.59
CA ASN A 480 -2.46 20.31 -38.38
C ASN A 480 -1.70 18.97 -38.41
N GLY A 481 -2.26 17.91 -37.85
CA GLY A 481 -1.64 16.58 -37.78
C GLY A 481 -0.55 16.46 -36.73
N ARG A 482 -0.50 17.34 -35.72
CA ARG A 482 0.47 17.27 -34.62
C ARG A 482 -0.14 16.59 -33.41
N THR A 483 0.42 15.45 -33.04
CA THR A 483 0.07 14.72 -31.83
C THR A 483 0.72 15.37 -30.61
N GLU A 484 -0.04 15.47 -29.53
CA GLU A 484 0.44 15.97 -28.24
C GLU A 484 1.56 15.08 -27.67
N SER A 485 2.56 15.70 -27.04
CA SER A 485 3.63 15.01 -26.33
C SER A 485 3.10 14.33 -25.06
N LEU A 486 3.48 13.06 -24.87
CA LEU A 486 3.14 12.28 -23.67
C LEU A 486 3.61 12.98 -22.40
N ASP A 487 4.85 13.50 -22.35
CA ASP A 487 5.37 14.27 -21.22
C ASP A 487 4.49 15.48 -20.88
N THR A 488 4.03 16.21 -21.90
CA THR A 488 3.17 17.40 -21.68
C THR A 488 1.82 17.00 -21.11
N LEU A 489 1.29 15.86 -21.56
CA LEU A 489 0.02 15.32 -21.13
C LEU A 489 0.10 14.74 -19.70
N GLY A 490 1.11 13.92 -19.41
CA GLY A 490 1.40 13.37 -18.09
C GLY A 490 1.64 14.46 -17.05
N ASN A 491 2.48 15.46 -17.36
CA ASN A 491 2.69 16.60 -16.48
C ASN A 491 1.40 17.38 -16.19
N TRP A 492 0.52 17.54 -17.18
CA TRP A 492 -0.76 18.20 -16.96
C TRP A 492 -1.65 17.38 -16.02
N ALA A 493 -1.74 16.06 -16.22
CA ALA A 493 -2.56 15.17 -15.40
C ALA A 493 -2.06 15.12 -13.96
N LEU A 494 -0.76 14.94 -13.75
CA LEU A 494 -0.14 14.96 -12.42
C LEU A 494 -0.43 16.26 -11.68
N ASN A 495 -0.21 17.42 -12.32
CA ASN A 495 -0.51 18.71 -11.70
C ASN A 495 -1.99 18.89 -11.37
N SER A 496 -2.89 18.34 -12.20
CA SER A 496 -4.34 18.41 -12.00
C SER A 496 -4.80 17.51 -10.84
N LEU A 497 -4.16 16.35 -10.66
CA LEU A 497 -4.41 15.42 -9.55
C LEU A 497 -3.86 15.96 -8.22
N ALA A 498 -2.61 16.45 -8.24
CA ALA A 498 -1.94 16.99 -7.07
C ALA A 498 -2.56 18.31 -6.59
N VAL A 499 -3.10 19.11 -7.51
CA VAL A 499 -3.73 20.41 -7.24
C VAL A 499 -5.02 20.55 -8.06
N PRO A 500 -6.14 19.94 -7.62
CA PRO A 500 -7.41 19.90 -8.36
C PRO A 500 -8.20 21.22 -8.33
N MET A 501 -7.48 22.35 -8.28
CA MET A 501 -8.01 23.69 -8.10
C MET A 501 -7.85 24.51 -9.38
N LYS A 502 -8.95 25.06 -9.92
CA LYS A 502 -8.91 25.85 -11.16
C LYS A 502 -8.14 27.17 -10.97
N LYS A 503 -8.32 27.81 -9.82
CA LYS A 503 -7.60 29.04 -9.44
C LYS A 503 -7.58 29.19 -7.92
N ARG A 504 -6.45 29.63 -7.38
CA ARG A 504 -6.28 29.95 -5.96
C ARG A 504 -6.32 31.46 -5.78
N ASP A 505 -7.13 31.93 -4.84
CA ASP A 505 -7.20 33.31 -4.36
C ASP A 505 -6.82 33.29 -2.85
N PRO A 506 -6.35 34.41 -2.25
CA PRO A 506 -5.91 34.40 -0.85
C PRO A 506 -6.91 33.86 0.18
N ILE A 507 -8.22 33.89 -0.10
CA ILE A 507 -9.26 33.48 0.86
C ILE A 507 -10.29 32.48 0.28
N LYS A 508 -10.15 32.09 -0.99
CA LYS A 508 -11.12 31.25 -1.69
C LYS A 508 -10.50 30.51 -2.87
N THR A 509 -11.16 29.44 -3.30
CA THR A 509 -10.65 28.55 -4.35
C THR A 509 -11.67 28.40 -5.45
N ARG A 510 -11.30 28.76 -6.68
CA ARG A 510 -12.16 28.54 -7.84
C ARG A 510 -12.15 27.05 -8.18
N VAL A 511 -13.33 26.45 -8.21
CA VAL A 511 -13.52 25.04 -8.58
C VAL A 511 -13.82 24.91 -10.07
N HIS A 512 -13.77 23.68 -10.58
CA HIS A 512 -14.12 23.36 -11.96
C HIS A 512 -15.65 23.27 -12.12
N ASN A 513 -16.16 23.51 -13.32
CA ASN A 513 -17.57 23.28 -13.64
C ASN A 513 -17.73 21.84 -14.14
N CYS A 514 -18.87 21.23 -13.82
CA CYS A 514 -19.26 19.92 -14.33
C CYS A 514 -20.23 20.05 -15.52
N SER A 515 -20.52 18.93 -16.16
CA SER A 515 -21.65 18.80 -17.09
C SER A 515 -22.99 18.83 -16.34
N GLY A 516 -24.09 18.98 -17.07
CA GLY A 516 -25.44 19.02 -16.48
C GLY A 516 -25.91 20.44 -16.14
N GLU A 517 -27.11 20.54 -15.57
CA GLU A 517 -27.81 21.81 -15.34
C GLU A 517 -28.34 21.82 -13.91
N ILE A 518 -28.32 22.99 -13.27
CA ILE A 518 -28.91 23.13 -11.95
C ILE A 518 -30.40 23.41 -12.12
N VAL A 519 -31.24 22.50 -11.61
CA VAL A 519 -32.70 22.64 -11.64
C VAL A 519 -33.20 22.75 -10.21
N VAL A 520 -33.88 23.85 -9.88
CA VAL A 520 -34.45 24.08 -8.54
C VAL A 520 -35.94 24.33 -8.69
N ASN A 521 -36.76 23.53 -8.01
CA ASN A 521 -38.23 23.60 -8.08
C ASN A 521 -38.76 23.52 -9.53
N GLY A 522 -38.18 22.63 -10.35
CA GLY A 522 -38.57 22.45 -11.76
C GLY A 522 -38.16 23.59 -12.70
N LYS A 523 -37.34 24.54 -12.22
CA LYS A 523 -36.82 25.65 -13.02
C LYS A 523 -35.32 25.50 -13.20
N THR A 524 -34.85 25.57 -14.43
CA THR A 524 -33.42 25.50 -14.76
C THR A 524 -32.77 26.86 -14.58
N MET A 525 -31.66 26.91 -13.83
CA MET A 525 -30.92 28.13 -13.56
C MET A 525 -30.11 28.58 -14.79
N LEU A 526 -30.04 29.89 -15.01
CA LEU A 526 -29.33 30.52 -16.13
C LEU A 526 -28.30 31.51 -15.60
N LEU A 527 -27.22 31.76 -16.35
CA LEU A 527 -26.31 32.86 -16.08
C LEU A 527 -26.92 34.19 -16.57
N PRO A 528 -26.51 35.33 -15.98
CA PRO A 528 -26.86 36.64 -16.51
C PRO A 528 -26.48 36.80 -17.99
N ASP A 529 -27.17 37.71 -18.68
CA ASP A 529 -26.91 37.98 -20.09
C ASP A 529 -25.44 38.34 -20.34
N GLY A 530 -24.87 37.82 -21.44
CA GLY A 530 -23.47 37.98 -21.81
C GLY A 530 -22.44 37.19 -20.98
N VAL A 531 -22.87 36.42 -19.96
CA VAL A 531 -21.97 35.62 -19.13
C VAL A 531 -21.85 34.20 -19.66
N ALA A 532 -20.70 33.88 -20.25
CA ALA A 532 -20.47 32.59 -20.91
C ALA A 532 -20.07 31.43 -19.97
N GLU A 533 -19.63 31.72 -18.73
CA GLU A 533 -19.12 30.69 -17.83
C GLU A 533 -19.44 30.99 -16.36
N ALA A 534 -19.86 29.96 -15.63
CA ALA A 534 -19.98 30.00 -14.18
C ALA A 534 -18.60 30.08 -13.51
N LYS A 535 -18.50 30.89 -12.46
CA LYS A 535 -17.29 31.07 -11.65
C LYS A 535 -17.63 30.77 -10.19
N TRP A 536 -17.69 29.49 -9.87
CA TRP A 536 -17.87 28.99 -8.50
C TRP A 536 -16.57 29.07 -7.72
N TRP A 537 -16.68 29.53 -6.47
CA TRP A 537 -15.60 29.64 -5.50
C TRP A 537 -15.99 28.93 -4.22
N LEU A 538 -15.08 28.14 -3.65
CA LEU A 538 -15.23 27.50 -2.35
C LEU A 538 -14.36 28.23 -1.32
N THR A 539 -14.93 28.57 -0.17
CA THR A 539 -14.23 29.26 0.93
C THR A 539 -13.68 28.27 1.97
N CYS A 540 -12.85 28.78 2.89
CA CYS A 540 -12.36 28.00 4.04
C CYS A 540 -13.49 27.58 5.00
N ASP A 541 -14.62 28.28 4.98
CA ASP A 541 -15.80 28.01 5.81
C ASP A 541 -16.81 27.09 5.13
N SER A 542 -16.37 26.27 4.17
CA SER A 542 -17.23 25.36 3.40
C SER A 542 -18.36 26.04 2.62
N GLU A 543 -18.20 27.29 2.17
CA GLU A 543 -19.25 27.98 1.41
C GLU A 543 -18.92 28.07 -0.08
N TYR A 544 -19.86 27.64 -0.92
CA TYR A 544 -19.83 27.94 -2.35
C TYR A 544 -20.38 29.33 -2.64
N LEU A 545 -19.67 30.05 -3.50
CA LEU A 545 -20.03 31.38 -4.00
C LEU A 545 -19.92 31.40 -5.53
N LEU A 546 -21.03 31.63 -6.22
CA LEU A 546 -21.01 31.97 -7.65
C LEU A 546 -20.77 33.48 -7.79
N ILE A 547 -19.63 33.89 -8.34
CA ILE A 547 -19.25 35.31 -8.39
C ILE A 547 -19.07 35.80 -9.83
N HIS A 548 -19.73 36.91 -10.18
CA HIS A 548 -19.49 37.63 -11.42
C HIS A 548 -19.36 39.13 -11.14
N ASP A 549 -18.32 39.78 -11.67
CA ASP A 549 -18.04 41.21 -11.47
C ASP A 549 -18.10 41.70 -10.01
N GLY A 550 -17.74 40.83 -9.07
CA GLY A 550 -17.75 41.11 -7.64
C GLY A 550 -19.12 40.92 -6.95
N GLU A 551 -20.17 40.63 -7.71
CA GLU A 551 -21.49 40.29 -7.16
C GLU A 551 -21.61 38.79 -6.90
N ILE A 552 -22.22 38.42 -5.76
CA ILE A 552 -22.57 37.05 -5.41
C ILE A 552 -23.92 36.74 -6.07
N LEU A 553 -23.88 35.87 -7.08
CA LEU A 553 -25.03 35.43 -7.85
C LEU A 553 -25.69 34.19 -7.25
N ALA A 554 -24.94 33.36 -6.52
CA ALA A 554 -25.48 32.25 -5.75
C ALA A 554 -24.56 31.92 -4.57
N ARG A 555 -25.13 31.37 -3.50
CA ARG A 555 -24.37 30.87 -2.36
C ARG A 555 -25.01 29.67 -1.68
N GLY A 556 -24.23 28.82 -1.05
CA GLY A 556 -24.72 27.69 -0.27
C GLY A 556 -23.61 26.90 0.41
N ASP A 557 -23.95 26.12 1.41
CA ASP A 557 -23.02 25.26 2.13
C ASP A 557 -22.54 24.11 1.22
N ALA A 558 -21.27 23.76 1.30
CA ALA A 558 -20.65 22.74 0.47
C ALA A 558 -21.18 21.32 0.72
N THR A 559 -21.73 21.09 1.91
CA THR A 559 -22.34 19.82 2.33
C THR A 559 -23.83 19.73 1.96
N GLU A 560 -24.46 20.85 1.58
CA GLU A 560 -25.86 20.89 1.17
C GLU A 560 -26.02 20.68 -0.36
N PRO A 561 -27.15 20.10 -0.80
CA PRO A 561 -27.44 19.93 -2.22
C PRO A 561 -27.73 21.28 -2.88
N PHE A 562 -27.58 21.37 -4.21
CA PHE A 562 -27.81 22.63 -4.93
C PHE A 562 -29.23 23.19 -4.74
N GLU A 563 -30.24 22.35 -4.49
CA GLU A 563 -31.60 22.79 -4.19
C GLU A 563 -31.70 23.68 -2.94
N ALA A 564 -30.78 23.52 -1.99
CA ALA A 564 -30.73 24.33 -0.77
C ALA A 564 -30.04 25.69 -0.98
N PHE A 565 -29.42 25.92 -2.14
CA PHE A 565 -28.64 27.14 -2.39
C PHE A 565 -29.54 28.34 -2.64
N GLU A 566 -29.05 29.51 -2.24
CA GLU A 566 -29.65 30.79 -2.58
C GLU A 566 -29.21 31.22 -3.98
N PHE A 567 -30.16 31.34 -4.92
CA PHE A 567 -29.89 31.77 -6.30
C PHE A 567 -30.46 33.16 -6.59
N ASN A 568 -29.58 34.07 -7.02
CA ASN A 568 -29.89 35.42 -7.49
C ASN A 568 -29.70 35.55 -9.01
N VAL A 569 -30.09 34.52 -9.76
CA VAL A 569 -29.88 34.42 -11.22
C VAL A 569 -31.19 34.27 -12.00
N PRO A 570 -31.22 34.56 -13.31
CA PRO A 570 -32.34 34.20 -14.17
C PRO A 570 -32.59 32.68 -14.20
N ARG A 571 -33.78 32.27 -14.61
CA ARG A 571 -34.19 30.85 -14.67
C ARG A 571 -35.25 30.65 -15.73
N TYR A 572 -35.35 29.46 -16.28
CA TYR A 572 -36.41 29.13 -17.23
C TYR A 572 -37.14 27.84 -16.85
N TYR A 573 -38.34 27.67 -17.39
CA TYR A 573 -39.14 26.45 -17.31
C TYR A 573 -40.03 26.32 -18.54
N GLU A 574 -40.48 25.11 -18.79
CA GLU A 574 -41.48 24.79 -19.82
C GLU A 574 -42.88 25.06 -19.28
N ASP A 575 -43.69 25.81 -20.04
CA ASP A 575 -45.10 26.07 -19.77
C ASP A 575 -45.94 25.71 -21.00
N GLY A 576 -46.42 24.47 -21.04
CA GLY A 576 -47.18 23.97 -22.20
C GLY A 576 -46.30 23.70 -23.42
N ASP A 577 -46.40 24.53 -24.44
CA ASP A 577 -45.69 24.41 -25.73
C ASP A 577 -44.61 25.48 -25.93
N HIS A 578 -44.25 26.20 -24.86
CA HIS A 578 -43.29 27.28 -24.90
C HIS A 578 -42.45 27.31 -23.61
N TYR A 579 -41.32 28.02 -23.68
CA TYR A 579 -40.40 28.22 -22.57
C TYR A 579 -40.52 29.64 -22.04
N VAL A 580 -40.56 29.80 -20.72
CA VAL A 580 -40.63 31.10 -20.06
C VAL A 580 -39.34 31.36 -19.30
N VAL A 581 -38.64 32.45 -19.63
CA VAL A 581 -37.47 32.92 -18.89
C VAL A 581 -37.92 33.98 -17.89
N GLU A 582 -37.61 33.75 -16.62
CA GLU A 582 -37.78 34.69 -15.51
C GLU A 582 -36.45 35.30 -15.12
N ASN A 583 -36.47 36.57 -14.71
CA ASN A 583 -35.33 37.19 -14.05
C ASN A 583 -35.15 36.67 -12.61
N LYS A 584 -34.09 37.13 -11.93
CA LYS A 584 -33.80 36.75 -10.53
C LYS A 584 -34.95 36.97 -9.54
N TYR A 585 -35.85 37.91 -9.82
CA TYR A 585 -37.01 38.21 -8.98
C TYR A 585 -38.27 37.39 -9.34
N GLY A 586 -38.17 36.41 -10.25
CA GLY A 586 -39.30 35.58 -10.67
C GLY A 586 -40.27 36.27 -11.63
N LYS A 587 -39.85 37.40 -12.25
CA LYS A 587 -40.67 38.09 -13.25
C LYS A 587 -40.33 37.57 -14.65
N PRO A 588 -41.31 37.14 -15.47
CA PRO A 588 -41.09 36.79 -16.87
C PRO A 588 -40.47 37.96 -17.65
N VAL A 589 -39.42 37.67 -18.42
CA VAL A 589 -38.69 38.63 -19.26
C VAL A 589 -38.59 38.21 -20.73
N GLN A 590 -38.69 36.91 -21.02
CA GLN A 590 -38.70 36.37 -22.37
C GLN A 590 -39.61 35.13 -22.42
N THR A 591 -40.27 34.93 -23.56
CA THR A 591 -41.02 33.71 -23.89
C THR A 591 -40.56 33.21 -25.24
N CYS A 592 -40.17 31.94 -25.30
CA CYS A 592 -39.57 31.30 -26.48
C CYS A 592 -40.43 30.12 -26.93
N SER A 593 -40.52 29.89 -28.24
CA SER A 593 -41.19 28.70 -28.76
C SER A 593 -40.29 27.46 -28.68
N GLU A 594 -38.98 27.64 -28.85
CA GLU A 594 -37.99 26.58 -28.73
C GLU A 594 -36.96 26.93 -27.64
N GLU A 595 -36.41 25.92 -26.97
CA GLU A 595 -35.41 26.11 -25.93
C GLU A 595 -34.13 26.77 -26.47
N SER A 596 -33.77 26.48 -27.72
CA SER A 596 -32.61 27.05 -28.41
C SER A 596 -32.69 28.56 -28.63
N ASP A 597 -33.87 29.17 -28.48
CA ASP A 597 -34.06 30.62 -28.59
C ASP A 597 -33.71 31.36 -27.28
N ILE A 598 -33.42 30.63 -26.20
CA ILE A 598 -32.97 31.22 -24.94
C ILE A 598 -31.52 31.68 -25.10
N GLU A 599 -31.29 33.00 -25.11
CA GLU A 599 -29.96 33.60 -25.32
C GLU A 599 -29.03 33.40 -24.12
N ASN A 600 -29.60 33.25 -22.91
CA ASN A 600 -28.84 33.05 -21.69
C ASN A 600 -28.09 31.71 -21.69
N THR A 601 -26.85 31.73 -21.19
CA THR A 601 -26.10 30.49 -20.97
C THR A 601 -26.67 29.75 -19.76
N LYS A 602 -26.84 28.43 -19.86
CA LYS A 602 -27.31 27.60 -18.74
C LYS A 602 -26.27 27.54 -17.62
N LEU A 603 -26.74 27.63 -16.37
CA LEU A 603 -25.85 27.54 -15.20
C LEU A 603 -25.44 26.08 -14.98
N ARG A 604 -24.14 25.83 -15.07
CA ARG A 604 -23.52 24.53 -14.81
C ARG A 604 -23.19 24.36 -13.31
N PRO A 605 -23.38 23.16 -12.74
CA PRO A 605 -22.93 22.85 -11.39
C PRO A 605 -21.40 22.93 -11.26
N CYS A 606 -20.91 23.19 -10.06
CA CYS A 606 -19.50 23.01 -9.73
C CYS A 606 -19.15 21.56 -9.41
N ASN A 607 -17.90 21.19 -9.64
CA ASN A 607 -17.29 20.02 -9.00
C ASN A 607 -17.32 20.22 -7.48
N ARG A 608 -17.66 19.15 -6.76
CA ARG A 608 -17.71 19.10 -5.30
C ARG A 608 -16.45 18.37 -4.81
N PRO A 609 -15.37 19.07 -4.42
CA PRO A 609 -14.16 18.41 -4.00
C PRO A 609 -14.35 17.80 -2.62
N VAL A 610 -13.92 16.53 -2.48
CA VAL A 610 -13.97 15.78 -1.22
C VAL A 610 -12.69 15.94 -0.40
N ASP A 611 -11.60 16.34 -1.04
CA ASP A 611 -10.30 16.58 -0.39
C ASP A 611 -9.53 17.69 -1.13
N LEU A 612 -8.40 18.10 -0.56
CA LEU A 612 -7.52 19.15 -1.06
C LEU A 612 -6.67 18.70 -2.25
N SER A 613 -6.44 17.40 -2.39
CA SER A 613 -5.71 16.73 -3.49
C SER A 613 -6.48 15.47 -3.90
N TYR A 614 -6.27 14.96 -5.11
CA TYR A 614 -6.78 13.65 -5.57
C TYR A 614 -5.68 12.64 -5.88
N ILE A 615 -4.42 13.01 -5.67
CA ILE A 615 -3.30 12.12 -5.91
C ILE A 615 -3.41 10.83 -5.09
N GLN A 616 -4.00 10.90 -3.89
CA GLN A 616 -4.22 9.72 -3.04
C GLN A 616 -5.32 8.76 -3.53
N PHE A 617 -6.14 9.18 -4.51
CA PHE A 617 -7.15 8.32 -5.12
C PHE A 617 -6.61 7.59 -6.36
N VAL A 618 -5.40 7.92 -6.81
CA VAL A 618 -4.81 7.40 -8.04
C VAL A 618 -3.70 6.41 -7.71
N GLU A 619 -3.81 5.21 -8.27
CA GLU A 619 -2.79 4.17 -8.15
C GLU A 619 -1.63 4.41 -9.13
N ALA A 620 -1.98 4.70 -10.39
CA ALA A 620 -1.00 4.91 -11.43
C ALA A 620 -1.53 5.89 -12.49
N LEU A 621 -0.59 6.61 -13.10
CA LEU A 621 -0.82 7.50 -14.23
C LEU A 621 -0.08 6.97 -15.44
N TYR A 622 -0.81 6.66 -16.52
CA TYR A 622 -0.25 6.26 -17.80
C TYR A 622 -0.58 7.28 -18.88
N CYS A 623 0.28 7.37 -19.89
CA CYS A 623 -0.06 7.93 -21.18
C CYS A 623 -0.06 6.81 -22.22
N TYR A 624 -1.11 6.70 -23.03
CA TYR A 624 -1.14 5.73 -24.12
C TYR A 624 -0.30 6.25 -25.30
N ASP A 625 0.71 5.48 -25.72
CA ASP A 625 1.49 5.77 -26.91
C ASP A 625 0.83 5.11 -28.15
N PRO A 626 0.20 5.89 -29.04
CA PRO A 626 -0.46 5.32 -30.21
C PRO A 626 0.51 4.78 -31.27
N GLU A 627 1.80 5.15 -31.25
CA GLU A 627 2.80 4.65 -32.20
C GLU A 627 3.35 3.29 -31.74
N ALA A 628 3.69 3.17 -30.46
CA ALA A 628 4.15 1.91 -29.85
C ALA A 628 3.00 0.95 -29.53
N GLN A 629 1.77 1.48 -29.41
CA GLN A 629 0.57 0.77 -28.93
C GLN A 629 0.70 0.26 -27.49
N GLU A 630 1.45 0.99 -26.66
CA GLU A 630 1.80 0.60 -25.29
C GLU A 630 1.37 1.67 -24.27
N LEU A 631 1.28 1.28 -23.00
CA LEU A 631 1.08 2.21 -21.89
C LEU A 631 2.45 2.70 -21.39
N VAL A 632 2.63 4.01 -21.36
CA VAL A 632 3.84 4.65 -20.83
C VAL A 632 3.52 5.21 -19.45
N GLN A 633 4.00 4.53 -18.41
CA GLN A 633 3.84 5.01 -17.04
C GLN A 633 4.51 6.38 -16.89
N GLN A 634 3.81 7.31 -16.24
CA GLN A 634 4.32 8.64 -15.94
C GLN A 634 4.77 8.68 -14.49
N ASP A 635 5.95 9.25 -14.26
CA ASP A 635 6.42 9.50 -12.91
C ASP A 635 5.48 10.47 -12.19
N MET A 636 4.97 10.05 -11.03
CA MET A 636 4.15 10.89 -10.17
C MET A 636 5.05 11.75 -9.27
N THR A 637 5.96 12.52 -9.86
CA THR A 637 7.01 13.25 -9.14
C THR A 637 6.89 14.75 -9.37
N ALA A 638 7.01 15.54 -8.31
CA ALA A 638 6.94 16.98 -8.41
C ALA A 638 8.29 17.60 -8.80
N HIS A 639 8.27 18.79 -9.41
CA HIS A 639 9.49 19.48 -9.84
C HIS A 639 10.48 19.81 -8.70
N TRP A 640 10.00 19.84 -7.44
CA TRP A 640 10.82 20.12 -6.27
C TRP A 640 11.49 18.86 -5.75
N ASP A 641 11.16 17.69 -6.28
CA ASP A 641 11.75 16.41 -5.95
C ASP A 641 13.17 16.30 -6.50
N VAL A 642 14.07 17.09 -5.91
CA VAL A 642 15.48 17.14 -6.25
C VAL A 642 16.30 16.35 -5.23
N GLU A 643 17.46 15.86 -5.63
CA GLU A 643 18.36 15.07 -4.78
C GLU A 643 18.72 15.77 -3.46
N GLN A 644 18.91 17.10 -3.50
CA GLN A 644 19.31 17.86 -2.33
C GLN A 644 18.15 17.95 -1.33
N ALA A 645 18.18 17.08 -0.32
CA ALA A 645 17.14 16.94 0.70
C ALA A 645 16.71 18.28 1.32
N SER A 646 17.63 19.19 1.66
CA SER A 646 17.27 20.52 2.22
C SER A 646 16.45 21.38 1.26
N THR A 647 16.80 21.34 -0.04
CA THR A 647 16.13 22.12 -1.08
C THR A 647 14.79 21.50 -1.42
N ARG A 648 14.74 20.17 -1.61
CA ARG A 648 13.52 19.39 -1.80
C ARG A 648 12.51 19.67 -0.70
N ASN A 649 12.96 19.51 0.54
CA ASN A 649 12.16 19.73 1.72
C ASN A 649 11.61 21.16 1.86
N GLU A 650 12.46 22.17 1.68
CA GLU A 650 12.03 23.57 1.76
C GLU A 650 11.00 23.88 0.66
N GLN A 651 11.26 23.44 -0.58
CA GLN A 651 10.37 23.69 -1.71
C GLN A 651 9.04 22.93 -1.60
N SER A 652 9.07 21.67 -1.16
CA SER A 652 7.87 20.85 -0.97
C SER A 652 6.94 21.45 0.08
N HIS A 653 7.51 21.92 1.20
CA HIS A 653 6.73 22.56 2.25
C HIS A 653 6.22 23.92 1.83
N GLN A 654 7.06 24.73 1.17
CA GLN A 654 6.61 26.01 0.61
C GLN A 654 5.40 25.79 -0.31
N GLN A 655 5.52 24.85 -1.25
CA GLN A 655 4.44 24.57 -2.17
C GLN A 655 3.20 24.04 -1.47
N ALA A 656 3.33 23.10 -0.52
CA ALA A 656 2.18 22.57 0.22
C ALA A 656 1.45 23.67 0.99
N PHE A 657 2.17 24.51 1.74
CA PHE A 657 1.58 25.59 2.54
C PHE A 657 0.95 26.67 1.65
N GLU A 658 1.61 27.10 0.56
CA GLU A 658 1.04 28.05 -0.41
C GLU A 658 -0.19 27.46 -1.15
N THR A 659 -0.19 26.14 -1.34
CA THR A 659 -1.23 25.43 -2.09
C THR A 659 -2.44 25.14 -1.23
N PHE A 660 -2.29 24.74 0.02
CA PHE A 660 -3.39 24.19 0.83
C PHE A 660 -3.83 25.06 1.99
N LEU A 661 -3.03 26.05 2.40
CA LEU A 661 -3.40 26.97 3.47
C LEU A 661 -3.71 28.37 2.94
N VAL A 662 -4.60 29.06 3.65
CA VAL A 662 -5.02 30.45 3.41
C VAL A 662 -4.98 31.22 4.72
N GLU A 663 -4.77 32.54 4.63
CA GLU A 663 -4.93 33.41 5.78
C GLU A 663 -6.40 33.49 6.15
N HIS A 664 -6.71 33.24 7.41
CA HIS A 664 -8.08 33.29 7.92
C HIS A 664 -8.05 33.73 9.39
N GLU A 665 -8.70 34.86 9.68
CA GLU A 665 -8.86 35.34 11.05
C GLU A 665 -9.88 34.45 11.79
N ASN A 666 -9.43 33.28 12.22
CA ASN A 666 -10.23 32.34 13.01
C ASN A 666 -9.74 32.27 14.47
N ASP A 667 -10.68 32.05 15.39
CA ASP A 667 -10.38 31.80 16.80
C ASP A 667 -9.80 30.39 17.01
N ASP A 668 -10.11 29.45 16.09
CA ASP A 668 -9.66 28.06 16.13
C ASP A 668 -8.50 27.83 15.15
N PRO A 669 -7.25 27.75 15.63
CA PRO A 669 -6.08 27.51 14.79
C PRO A 669 -6.00 26.04 14.36
N ILE A 670 -5.49 25.78 13.15
CA ILE A 670 -5.23 24.40 12.70
C ILE A 670 -4.18 23.76 13.61
N LEU A 671 -4.51 22.58 14.14
CA LEU A 671 -3.57 21.79 14.93
C LEU A 671 -2.56 21.13 14.01
N GLU A 672 -1.31 21.09 14.48
CA GLU A 672 -0.22 20.50 13.71
C GLU A 672 -0.44 18.99 13.44
N ARG A 673 -1.14 18.29 14.34
CA ARG A 673 -1.54 16.89 14.19
C ARG A 673 -2.56 16.66 13.05
N GLU A 674 -3.33 17.68 12.68
CA GLU A 674 -4.33 17.60 11.61
C GLU A 674 -3.71 17.95 10.25
N CYS A 675 -2.78 18.92 10.25
CA CYS A 675 -2.14 19.41 9.03
C CYS A 675 -0.98 18.53 8.55
N ARG A 676 -0.12 18.07 9.47
CA ARG A 676 1.11 17.36 9.10
C ARG A 676 0.85 16.03 8.37
N PRO A 677 -0.07 15.15 8.80
CA PRO A 677 -0.27 13.88 8.12
C PRO A 677 -0.63 14.06 6.66
N PHE A 678 -1.58 14.97 6.36
CA PHE A 678 -1.99 15.29 5.00
C PHE A 678 -0.82 15.83 4.15
N ILE A 679 -0.07 16.82 4.67
CA ILE A 679 1.05 17.40 3.91
C ILE A 679 2.16 16.36 3.70
N LYS A 680 2.44 15.51 4.69
CA LYS A 680 3.46 14.47 4.60
C LYS A 680 3.10 13.45 3.51
N ASP A 681 1.87 12.96 3.53
CA ASP A 681 1.33 12.02 2.56
C ASP A 681 1.33 12.60 1.12
N TRP A 682 0.90 13.87 0.98
CA TRP A 682 0.95 14.56 -0.31
C TRP A 682 2.37 14.74 -0.85
N ILE A 683 3.36 15.02 0.01
CA ILE A 683 4.78 15.12 -0.39
C ILE A 683 5.31 13.75 -0.79
N GLU A 684 5.00 12.72 -0.02
CA GLU A 684 5.44 11.35 -0.28
C GLU A 684 4.96 10.84 -1.64
N GLN A 685 3.68 11.03 -1.96
CA GLN A 685 3.09 10.63 -3.24
C GLN A 685 3.65 11.42 -4.44
N LEU A 686 4.42 12.48 -4.19
CA LEU A 686 5.05 13.34 -5.19
C LEU A 686 6.58 13.30 -5.17
N SER A 687 7.16 12.35 -4.43
CA SER A 687 8.60 12.24 -4.17
C SER A 687 9.09 10.83 -4.49
N THR A 688 10.17 10.72 -5.26
CA THR A 688 10.95 9.48 -5.44
C THR A 688 11.78 9.14 -4.20
N HIS A 689 11.91 10.08 -3.27
CA HIS A 689 12.66 9.93 -2.02
C HIS A 689 11.73 9.58 -0.85
N ASP A 690 12.26 8.90 0.15
CA ASP A 690 11.53 8.47 1.35
C ASP A 690 10.78 9.58 2.07
N HIS A 691 9.81 9.17 2.90
CA HIS A 691 8.98 10.05 3.71
C HIS A 691 9.78 11.18 4.34
N PRO A 692 9.30 12.43 4.25
CA PRO A 692 10.00 13.51 4.89
C PRO A 692 9.89 13.28 6.42
N GLY A 693 11.04 13.23 7.11
CA GLY A 693 11.10 12.85 8.53
C GLY A 693 10.47 13.88 9.47
N ASN A 694 9.95 13.49 10.65
CA ASN A 694 9.13 14.36 11.53
C ASN A 694 9.77 15.71 11.95
N HIS A 695 11.10 15.83 11.86
CA HIS A 695 11.88 17.04 12.17
C HIS A 695 11.85 18.10 11.06
N ILE A 696 11.37 17.75 9.86
CA ILE A 696 11.13 18.67 8.74
C ILE A 696 10.24 19.86 9.10
N PHE A 697 9.34 19.69 10.07
CA PHE A 697 8.39 20.73 10.49
C PHE A 697 8.89 21.50 11.74
N GLY A 698 10.19 21.46 12.06
CA GLY A 698 10.83 22.04 13.26
C GLY A 698 11.62 23.36 13.07
N GLU A 699 12.43 23.74 14.07
CA GLU A 699 13.14 25.04 14.24
C GLU A 699 14.14 25.44 13.13
N TYR A 700 14.40 24.58 12.15
CA TYR A 700 15.44 24.78 11.13
C TYR A 700 14.90 25.24 9.77
N ARG A 701 13.70 25.83 9.71
CA ARG A 701 13.06 26.28 8.45
C ARG A 701 12.57 27.72 8.50
N LYS A 702 12.23 28.26 7.33
CA LYS A 702 11.54 29.54 7.25
C LYS A 702 10.13 29.40 7.82
N ASP A 703 9.78 30.30 8.72
CA ASP A 703 8.41 30.45 9.22
C ASP A 703 7.54 31.06 8.11
N TYR A 704 6.91 30.23 7.27
CA TYR A 704 5.92 30.68 6.27
C TYR A 704 4.66 31.24 6.94
N TYR A 705 4.27 30.63 8.06
CA TYR A 705 3.21 31.09 8.95
C TYR A 705 3.67 31.01 10.40
N ALA A 706 3.08 31.85 11.25
CA ALA A 706 3.38 31.83 12.67
C ALA A 706 2.95 30.49 13.29
N ARG A 707 3.85 29.86 14.05
CA ARG A 707 3.60 28.63 14.81
C ARG A 707 3.56 28.94 16.30
N LYS A 708 2.56 28.44 17.01
CA LYS A 708 2.41 28.64 18.47
C LYS A 708 2.07 27.35 19.17
N ARG A 709 2.37 27.26 20.46
CA ARG A 709 1.94 26.16 21.30
C ARG A 709 0.69 26.59 22.08
N ILE A 710 -0.38 25.81 21.98
CA ILE A 710 -1.67 26.08 22.62
C ILE A 710 -2.07 24.91 23.53
N SER A 711 -2.94 25.17 24.49
CA SER A 711 -3.50 24.12 25.36
C SER A 711 -4.70 23.49 24.67
N THR A 712 -4.69 22.18 24.55
CA THR A 712 -5.79 21.33 24.06
C THR A 712 -6.17 20.31 25.14
N GLU A 713 -7.17 19.49 24.88
CA GLU A 713 -7.56 18.36 25.74
C GLU A 713 -6.47 17.28 25.87
N LEU A 714 -5.60 17.13 24.85
CA LEU A 714 -4.47 16.20 24.87
C LEU A 714 -3.18 16.85 25.41
N GLY A 715 -3.26 18.08 25.93
CA GLY A 715 -2.15 18.83 26.48
C GLY A 715 -1.64 19.93 25.56
N MET A 716 -0.35 20.24 25.65
CA MET A 716 0.24 21.39 24.95
C MET A 716 0.72 21.01 23.55
N GLU A 717 -0.06 21.37 22.54
CA GLU A 717 0.17 21.05 21.12
C GLU A 717 0.61 22.27 20.32
N TYR A 718 1.28 22.06 19.20
CA TYR A 718 1.60 23.11 18.25
C TYR A 718 0.43 23.35 17.28
N SER A 719 0.24 24.60 16.89
CA SER A 719 -0.80 25.03 15.97
C SER A 719 -0.34 26.19 15.09
N TYR A 720 -1.08 26.43 14.02
CA TYR A 720 -0.88 27.54 13.09
C TYR A 720 -2.02 28.56 13.23
N PRO A 721 -1.88 29.60 14.07
CA PRO A 721 -2.89 30.65 14.21
C PRO A 721 -2.98 31.57 13.00
N GLY A 722 -4.20 32.02 12.69
CA GLY A 722 -4.47 32.95 11.59
C GLY A 722 -4.45 32.30 10.21
N VAL A 723 -4.47 30.97 10.16
CA VAL A 723 -4.56 30.21 8.90
C VAL A 723 -5.63 29.12 8.98
N SER A 724 -6.14 28.75 7.82
CA SER A 724 -7.07 27.64 7.64
C SER A 724 -6.72 26.87 6.36
N PHE A 725 -7.23 25.65 6.21
CA PHE A 725 -7.19 24.96 4.92
C PHE A 725 -8.02 25.77 3.92
N ARG A 726 -7.67 25.68 2.63
CA ARG A 726 -8.41 26.38 1.57
C ARG A 726 -9.91 26.09 1.60
N TYR A 727 -10.25 24.88 2.02
CA TYR A 727 -11.58 24.38 2.35
C TYR A 727 -11.40 23.12 3.20
N PRO A 728 -12.40 22.70 3.98
CA PRO A 728 -12.29 21.50 4.80
C PRO A 728 -12.07 20.24 3.97
N ARG A 729 -11.40 19.26 4.56
CA ARG A 729 -11.26 17.92 4.00
C ARG A 729 -12.52 17.10 4.33
N GLY A 730 -12.79 16.06 3.56
CA GLY A 730 -13.95 15.20 3.80
C GLY A 730 -15.30 15.86 3.49
N LEU A 731 -15.34 16.81 2.55
CA LEU A 731 -16.60 17.46 2.18
C LEU A 731 -17.50 16.50 1.44
N VAL A 732 -18.61 16.14 2.07
CA VAL A 732 -19.60 15.25 1.48
C VAL A 732 -20.97 15.93 1.42
N SER A 733 -21.62 15.79 0.27
CA SER A 733 -22.96 16.33 -0.01
C SER A 733 -23.84 15.20 -0.56
N PRO A 734 -25.17 15.25 -0.40
CA PRO A 734 -26.07 14.32 -1.07
C PRO A 734 -25.90 14.28 -2.59
N ASP A 735 -25.40 15.37 -3.19
CA ASP A 735 -25.12 15.47 -4.62
C ASP A 735 -23.77 14.84 -5.03
N LEU A 736 -23.04 14.22 -4.09
CA LEU A 736 -21.74 13.61 -4.36
C LEU A 736 -21.90 12.39 -5.29
N PRO A 737 -21.10 12.29 -6.37
CA PRO A 737 -21.20 11.15 -7.29
C PRO A 737 -20.83 9.83 -6.58
N GLY A 738 -21.53 8.75 -6.93
CA GLY A 738 -21.23 7.41 -6.42
C GLY A 738 -22.08 6.96 -5.22
N LEU A 739 -22.80 7.88 -4.56
CA LEU A 739 -23.63 7.55 -3.38
C LEU A 739 -24.86 6.71 -3.70
N ASP A 740 -25.50 6.99 -4.83
CA ASP A 740 -26.72 6.33 -5.29
C ASP A 740 -26.46 5.16 -6.25
N THR A 741 -25.19 4.88 -6.54
CA THR A 741 -24.74 3.89 -7.51
C THR A 741 -23.77 2.89 -6.88
N LYS A 742 -23.56 1.77 -7.56
CA LYS A 742 -22.61 0.73 -7.14
C LYS A 742 -21.69 0.34 -8.30
N PRO A 743 -20.47 -0.14 -8.01
CA PRO A 743 -19.66 -0.83 -8.99
C PRO A 743 -20.41 -1.99 -9.63
N VAL A 744 -20.18 -2.17 -10.93
CA VAL A 744 -20.70 -3.32 -11.68
C VAL A 744 -19.53 -4.05 -12.29
N PHE A 745 -19.37 -5.30 -11.88
CA PHE A 745 -18.29 -6.17 -12.31
C PHE A 745 -18.77 -7.24 -13.30
N PRO A 746 -17.86 -7.86 -14.05
CA PRO A 746 -18.19 -8.96 -14.96
C PRO A 746 -18.68 -10.19 -14.19
N GLU A 747 -19.62 -10.94 -14.76
CA GLU A 747 -20.16 -12.17 -14.13
C GLU A 747 -19.06 -13.20 -13.79
N GLY A 748 -17.93 -13.17 -14.49
CA GLY A 748 -16.78 -14.07 -14.27
C GLY A 748 -15.89 -13.72 -13.07
N TRP A 749 -16.00 -12.51 -12.49
CA TRP A 749 -15.14 -12.11 -11.37
C TRP A 749 -15.65 -12.58 -10.00
N ASN A 750 -16.86 -13.17 -9.92
CA ASN A 750 -17.45 -13.79 -8.72
C ASN A 750 -17.23 -13.00 -7.41
N ILE A 751 -17.57 -11.71 -7.42
CA ILE A 751 -17.45 -10.83 -6.24
C ILE A 751 -18.74 -10.92 -5.43
N ALA A 752 -18.63 -11.19 -4.13
CA ALA A 752 -19.80 -11.24 -3.25
C ALA A 752 -20.46 -9.87 -3.16
N ALA A 753 -21.79 -9.82 -3.01
CA ALA A 753 -22.54 -8.56 -3.10
C ALA A 753 -22.19 -7.57 -1.98
N GLU A 754 -21.74 -8.10 -0.84
CA GLU A 754 -21.17 -7.39 0.29
C GLU A 754 -19.79 -6.76 0.00
N ASP A 755 -18.97 -7.39 -0.83
CA ASP A 755 -17.61 -6.96 -1.16
C ASP A 755 -17.53 -6.04 -2.38
N VAL A 756 -18.66 -5.85 -3.08
CA VAL A 756 -18.75 -4.95 -4.24
C VAL A 756 -18.37 -3.51 -3.87
N LEU A 757 -18.66 -3.09 -2.65
CA LEU A 757 -18.26 -1.78 -2.13
C LEU A 757 -17.26 -1.97 -1.01
N ARG A 758 -16.17 -1.20 -1.06
CA ARG A 758 -15.12 -1.16 -0.05
C ARG A 758 -15.29 0.07 0.83
N GLU A 759 -14.47 0.18 1.87
CA GLU A 759 -14.39 1.40 2.68
C GLU A 759 -14.04 2.60 1.80
N PRO A 760 -14.75 3.74 1.91
CA PRO A 760 -14.46 4.91 1.10
C PRO A 760 -13.04 5.43 1.34
N LEU A 761 -12.38 5.88 0.27
CA LEU A 761 -11.04 6.49 0.38
C LEU A 761 -11.10 7.96 0.87
N ILE A 762 -12.28 8.47 1.22
CA ILE A 762 -12.52 9.87 1.55
C ILE A 762 -12.22 10.12 3.03
N HIS A 763 -11.40 11.13 3.30
CA HIS A 763 -11.04 11.52 4.67
C HIS A 763 -12.28 11.77 5.55
N GLY A 764 -12.36 11.07 6.68
CA GLY A 764 -13.42 11.26 7.68
C GLY A 764 -14.78 10.67 7.28
N LEU A 765 -14.81 9.81 6.26
CA LEU A 765 -16.00 9.06 5.87
C LEU A 765 -15.74 7.56 6.09
N ASP A 766 -16.09 7.06 7.27
CA ASP A 766 -15.85 5.67 7.65
C ASP A 766 -16.87 4.72 6.99
N ASP A 767 -18.11 5.17 6.80
CA ASP A 767 -19.15 4.44 6.07
C ASP A 767 -20.03 5.39 5.24
N ARG A 768 -20.32 5.01 3.98
CA ARG A 768 -21.23 5.76 3.08
C ARG A 768 -22.63 6.01 3.67
N SER A 769 -23.10 5.16 4.58
CA SER A 769 -24.39 5.27 5.24
C SER A 769 -24.45 6.43 6.24
N GLU A 770 -23.31 6.96 6.68
CA GLU A 770 -23.22 8.13 7.56
C GLU A 770 -23.83 9.38 6.90
N ILE A 771 -23.81 9.45 5.57
CA ILE A 771 -24.35 10.56 4.77
C ILE A 771 -25.88 10.57 4.79
N GLU A 772 -26.52 9.39 4.72
CA GLU A 772 -27.97 9.25 4.81
C GLU A 772 -28.51 9.59 6.20
N SER A 773 -27.68 9.41 7.24
CA SER A 773 -28.04 9.70 8.63
C SER A 773 -28.03 11.20 8.93
N GLY A 774 -27.06 11.95 8.37
CA GLY A 774 -26.95 13.40 8.49
C GLY A 774 -28.14 14.15 7.87
N ALA A 775 -28.59 13.72 6.69
CA ALA A 775 -29.76 14.29 5.99
C ALA A 775 -31.08 14.11 6.77
N LYS A 776 -31.21 13.05 7.58
CA LYS A 776 -32.39 12.82 8.43
C LYS A 776 -32.36 13.61 9.74
N THR A 777 -31.18 13.95 10.25
CA THR A 777 -31.04 14.74 11.49
C THR A 777 -31.24 16.25 11.30
N GLY A 778 -31.16 16.77 10.06
CA GLY A 778 -31.49 18.16 9.72
C GLY A 778 -32.99 18.47 9.65
N ALA A 779 -33.85 17.45 9.59
CA ALA A 779 -35.29 17.63 9.70
C ALA A 779 -35.66 17.85 11.17
N LYS A 780 -35.84 19.12 11.56
CA LYS A 780 -36.53 19.47 12.81
C LYS A 780 -37.78 18.59 12.96
N PRO A 781 -37.99 17.93 14.12
CA PRO A 781 -39.27 17.31 14.37
C PRO A 781 -40.33 18.41 14.38
N GLU A 782 -41.18 18.42 13.36
CA GLU A 782 -42.43 19.17 13.41
C GLU A 782 -43.23 18.66 14.62
N ASN A 783 -43.72 19.62 15.39
CA ASN A 783 -44.49 19.44 16.60
C ASN A 783 -45.59 18.38 16.44
N ASP A 784 -45.62 17.43 17.37
CA ASP A 784 -46.87 16.83 17.80
C ASP A 784 -47.08 17.13 19.29
N ALA A 785 -48.16 17.89 19.54
CA ALA A 785 -48.79 18.34 20.81
C ALA A 785 -48.23 19.58 21.53
#